data_AF-A0A6I3LGB4-F1
#
_entry.id   AF-A0A6I3LGB4-F1
#
_cell.length_a   1.000
_cell.length_b   1.000
_cell.length_c   1.000
_cell.angle_alpha   90.00
_cell.angle_beta   90.00
_cell.angle_gamma   90.00
#
_symmetry.space_group_name_H-M   'P 1'
#
loop_
_entity.id
_entity.type
_entity.pdbx_description
1 polymer ?
#
loop_
_entity_poly.entity_id
_entity_poly.type
_entity_poly.pdbx_seq_one_letter_code
_entity_poly.pdbx_strand_id
1 'polypeptide(L)'
;MIHFFENPSRKFYTVQVENNLSNEDIQKLNWLFGNAKHINEKTINAKFVGPRATMITPWSTNAVEITQNMGITGIIRIEEFVKAEDCEAFDPMLSQEFETLHQDIFAINIAPEAINYIEDIAKYNAQEGLALNDEEITYLNDLATKLGRKLTDSEVFGFSQVNSEHCRHKIFNGTFIIDGEEQPTSLFKLIRKTSETNPNDIVSAYKDNVAFVKGPKVTQFAPKSADKPDFYAETEFDSVISLKAETHNFPTTVEPFNGAATGSGGEIRDRLAGGQGSLPLAGTAIYMTSYSRLEENRPWEQAMDERAWLYQTPIDILIKASNGASDFGNKFGQPLITGSILTFEHEEDARKLGFDKVIMQAGGIGYGKLDQALKHKPTEGDQVVILGGENYRIGMGGAAVSSANTGAFGSGIELNAIQRSNPEMQKRAANAIRAMVEAEHNPIVSIHDHGAGGHLNCLSELVEETGGNINLDALPVGDPTLSAKEIIGNESQERMGLVIGQKDIDTLARIAERERAPMYTVGEITNDHRFTIESKTKGDKPMDFAIEDMFGSSPKTIMDDQTINRVYADLDYSVSKVEEYLNQLLQLEAVASKDWLTNKVDRCVGGRVAKQQCTGPLQLPLNNLGAMALDYKGKEGIATTVGHAPVVAIVDPAAGSRNAIAEALSNIVWAPLKEGIKNVSLSANWMWACNNAGEDARLYKAVKACSDFAIELGINIPTGKDSLSMKQKYPNDEVIAPGTVIISAAANCTDITKIVEPTLKKNAGSIYYINLSKDNFKLGGSSFAQVLNKIGQEVPTITDAAYFKNAFNAIQELVANEQIAAGHDIGSGGLVTSLLEMTFADVNLGAKYDLTALNEKDTVKALFNENIALIVQAKDDATLEQALAAKGVVAVKIGTVTTDEKVSFTNGSDHFAFSVPAIRDTWMKTSYLLDQKQTKNNKAADRYNNYKEQPLNFSFPTQFDGKKPVVDASKPRPKAAIIREKGSNSEREVANAMFLAGFDVKDVHMTDLISGRETLEDIQFIGAVGGFSNSDVLGSAKGWAGAFMYNEKANTALKNFFARQDTLSVGICNGCQLFMELELINPEHEVHGKMQHNESQKHESIFTSVTIQENNSIMLSTLKGSTLGVWVSHGEGKFNLPETEDKYNIVAKYAYEAYPANPNGSDFNTAMMCDTTGRHLVMMPHIERSLFQWHWANYPEGRKDEVSPWMEAFVNAREWIEANNAK
;
A
#
# COMPACT_ATOMS: atom_id res chain seq x y z
N MET A 1 -18.26 -0.48 35.14
CA MET A 1 -18.13 -1.87 35.66
C MET A 1 -17.42 -2.71 34.60
N ILE A 2 -16.76 -3.80 34.96
CA ILE A 2 -16.09 -4.70 34.00
C ILE A 2 -16.70 -6.10 34.05
N HIS A 3 -16.99 -6.67 32.87
CA HIS A 3 -17.43 -8.04 32.68
C HIS A 3 -16.35 -8.85 31.96
N PHE A 4 -16.20 -10.12 32.32
CA PHE A 4 -15.24 -11.03 31.69
C PHE A 4 -15.97 -12.11 30.90
N PHE A 5 -15.41 -12.48 29.75
CA PHE A 5 -15.89 -13.57 28.93
C PHE A 5 -14.71 -14.44 28.50
N GLU A 6 -14.90 -15.75 28.43
CA GLU A 6 -13.89 -16.68 27.89
C GLU A 6 -14.52 -17.49 26.76
N ASN A 7 -13.83 -17.55 25.62
CA ASN A 7 -14.29 -18.35 24.48
C ASN A 7 -13.67 -19.77 24.47
N PRO A 8 -14.21 -20.71 23.67
CA PRO A 8 -13.68 -22.06 23.58
C PRO A 8 -12.22 -22.14 23.09
N SER A 9 -11.71 -21.09 22.46
CA SER A 9 -10.30 -20.96 22.04
C SER A 9 -9.40 -20.36 23.14
N ARG A 10 -9.88 -20.31 24.40
CA ARG A 10 -9.15 -19.80 25.58
C ARG A 10 -8.76 -18.32 25.49
N LYS A 11 -9.43 -17.53 24.65
CA LYS A 11 -9.30 -16.07 24.63
C LYS A 11 -10.23 -15.44 25.66
N PHE A 12 -9.74 -14.41 26.35
CA PHE A 12 -10.47 -13.68 27.37
C PHE A 12 -10.83 -12.29 26.87
N TYR A 13 -12.10 -11.90 27.01
CA TYR A 13 -12.58 -10.58 26.67
C TYR A 13 -12.92 -9.82 27.95
N THR A 14 -12.38 -8.62 28.07
CA THR A 14 -12.68 -7.69 29.17
C THR A 14 -13.53 -6.56 28.64
N VAL A 15 -14.78 -6.47 29.11
CA VAL A 15 -15.80 -5.54 28.61
C VAL A 15 -16.11 -4.50 29.68
N GLN A 16 -15.73 -3.25 29.43
CA GLN A 16 -16.04 -2.12 30.29
C GLN A 16 -17.37 -1.48 29.87
N VAL A 17 -18.26 -1.29 30.84
CA VAL A 17 -19.62 -0.77 30.63
C VAL A 17 -19.96 0.37 31.58
N GLU A 18 -20.77 1.32 31.10
CA GLU A 18 -21.39 2.37 31.92
C GLU A 18 -22.46 1.79 32.84
N ASN A 19 -23.31 0.91 32.30
CA ASN A 19 -24.47 0.31 32.96
C ASN A 19 -24.37 -1.22 32.96
N ASN A 20 -25.08 -1.89 33.87
CA ASN A 20 -25.11 -3.36 33.89
C ASN A 20 -25.70 -3.92 32.59
N LEU A 21 -25.07 -4.97 32.05
CA LEU A 21 -25.56 -5.69 30.87
C LEU A 21 -26.84 -6.47 31.20
N SER A 22 -27.82 -6.42 30.29
CA SER A 22 -29.00 -7.28 30.38
C SER A 22 -28.65 -8.73 30.03
N ASN A 23 -29.51 -9.69 30.40
CA ASN A 23 -29.33 -11.09 30.00
C ASN A 23 -29.34 -11.26 28.47
N GLU A 24 -30.12 -10.43 27.76
CA GLU A 24 -30.15 -10.42 26.30
C GLU A 24 -28.80 -9.95 25.73
N ASP A 25 -28.24 -8.86 26.27
CA ASP A 25 -26.93 -8.35 25.82
C ASP A 25 -25.81 -9.34 26.12
N ILE A 26 -25.85 -10.03 27.26
CA ILE A 26 -24.90 -11.11 27.59
C ILE A 26 -24.98 -12.23 26.54
N GLN A 27 -26.17 -12.62 26.10
CA GLN A 27 -26.32 -13.64 25.06
C GLN A 27 -25.79 -13.17 23.70
N LYS A 28 -26.06 -11.91 23.32
CA LYS A 28 -25.49 -11.29 22.12
C LYS A 28 -23.97 -11.28 22.15
N LEU A 29 -23.37 -10.91 23.29
CA LEU A 29 -21.91 -10.90 23.48
C LEU A 29 -21.31 -12.30 23.49
N ASN A 30 -21.97 -13.29 24.09
CA ASN A 30 -21.53 -14.68 24.03
C ASN A 30 -21.44 -15.17 22.58
N TRP A 31 -22.46 -14.89 21.75
CA TRP A 31 -22.42 -15.19 20.32
C TRP A 31 -21.28 -14.44 19.62
N LEU A 32 -21.19 -13.12 19.81
CA LEU A 32 -20.21 -12.25 19.18
C LEU A 32 -18.77 -12.70 19.47
N PHE A 33 -18.47 -13.06 20.71
CA PHE A 33 -17.15 -13.52 21.16
C PHE A 33 -16.84 -14.99 20.83
N GLY A 34 -17.61 -15.60 19.92
CA GLY A 34 -17.33 -16.94 19.41
C GLY A 34 -17.84 -18.02 20.36
N ASN A 35 -19.11 -17.93 20.76
CA ASN A 35 -19.73 -18.80 21.77
C ASN A 35 -19.01 -18.74 23.12
N ALA A 36 -18.60 -17.54 23.52
CA ALA A 36 -17.98 -17.30 24.81
C ALA A 36 -18.95 -17.53 25.97
N LYS A 37 -18.38 -17.75 27.15
CA LYS A 37 -19.10 -17.84 28.41
C LYS A 37 -18.82 -16.59 29.24
N HIS A 38 -19.89 -15.90 29.67
CA HIS A 38 -19.79 -14.86 30.68
C HIS A 38 -19.32 -15.45 32.02
N ILE A 39 -18.26 -14.86 32.57
CA ILE A 39 -17.69 -15.24 33.85
C ILE A 39 -18.21 -14.28 34.91
N ASN A 40 -18.99 -14.79 35.84
CA ASN A 40 -19.57 -14.03 36.94
C ASN A 40 -18.58 -13.88 38.11
N GLU A 41 -17.39 -13.36 37.83
CA GLU A 41 -16.34 -13.08 38.81
C GLU A 41 -15.88 -11.63 38.68
N LYS A 42 -15.46 -11.02 39.79
CA LYS A 42 -14.93 -9.65 39.79
C LYS A 42 -13.44 -9.57 39.45
N THR A 43 -12.74 -10.69 39.62
CA THR A 43 -11.30 -10.84 39.40
C THR A 43 -11.03 -12.22 38.83
N ILE A 44 -10.21 -12.31 37.78
CA ILE A 44 -9.72 -13.56 37.22
C ILE A 44 -8.26 -13.74 37.68
N ASN A 45 -8.05 -14.73 38.56
CA ASN A 45 -6.75 -14.98 39.19
C ASN A 45 -5.85 -15.86 38.31
N ALA A 46 -5.27 -15.27 37.27
CA ALA A 46 -4.22 -15.86 36.43
C ALA A 46 -3.40 -14.76 35.77
N LYS A 47 -2.19 -15.09 35.30
CA LYS A 47 -1.37 -14.17 34.50
C LYS A 47 -1.87 -14.09 33.07
N PHE A 48 -1.99 -12.88 32.54
CA PHE A 48 -2.45 -12.61 31.18
C PHE A 48 -1.48 -11.69 30.45
N VAL A 49 -1.42 -11.84 29.13
CA VAL A 49 -0.81 -10.87 28.23
C VAL A 49 -1.93 -10.18 27.46
N GLY A 50 -1.85 -8.86 27.36
CA GLY A 50 -2.79 -8.07 26.58
C GLY A 50 -2.30 -6.64 26.38
N PRO A 51 -3.10 -5.80 25.70
CA PRO A 51 -2.77 -4.41 25.44
C PRO A 51 -2.51 -3.64 26.73
N ARG A 52 -1.61 -2.65 26.67
CA ARG A 52 -1.37 -1.74 27.79
C ARG A 52 -2.68 -1.07 28.22
N ALA A 53 -2.95 -1.01 29.52
CA ALA A 53 -4.18 -0.44 30.06
C ALA A 53 -4.43 1.00 29.61
N THR A 54 -3.36 1.77 29.36
CA THR A 54 -3.41 3.16 28.91
C THR A 54 -3.63 3.35 27.40
N MET A 55 -3.66 2.27 26.60
CA MET A 55 -3.82 2.34 25.15
C MET A 55 -5.14 1.69 24.71
N ILE A 56 -5.97 2.40 23.94
CA ILE A 56 -7.15 1.81 23.31
C ILE A 56 -6.75 1.27 21.93
N THR A 57 -6.85 -0.04 21.75
CA THR A 57 -6.45 -0.67 20.48
C THR A 57 -7.41 -0.33 19.33
N PRO A 58 -6.94 -0.34 18.07
CA PRO A 58 -7.84 -0.30 16.89
C PRO A 58 -8.89 -1.41 16.90
N TRP A 59 -8.49 -2.58 17.41
CA TRP A 59 -9.37 -3.71 17.64
C TRP A 59 -10.51 -3.35 18.60
N SER A 60 -10.21 -2.70 19.73
CA SER A 60 -11.23 -2.22 20.68
C SER A 60 -12.21 -1.24 20.03
N THR A 61 -11.72 -0.27 19.26
CA THR A 61 -12.60 0.69 18.56
C THR A 61 -13.60 -0.03 17.67
N ASN A 62 -13.13 -0.96 16.83
CA ASN A 62 -14.00 -1.74 15.95
C ASN A 62 -14.96 -2.65 16.75
N ALA A 63 -14.47 -3.34 17.79
CA ALA A 63 -15.26 -4.23 18.62
C ALA A 63 -16.42 -3.48 19.31
N VAL A 64 -16.16 -2.31 19.89
CA VAL A 64 -17.18 -1.47 20.51
C VAL A 64 -18.21 -1.03 19.47
N GLU A 65 -17.79 -0.53 18.31
CA GLU A 65 -18.72 -0.12 17.26
C GLU A 65 -19.59 -1.28 16.71
N ILE A 66 -19.06 -2.52 16.66
CA ILE A 66 -19.86 -3.70 16.30
C ILE A 66 -21.02 -3.88 17.29
N THR A 67 -20.75 -3.76 18.58
CA THR A 67 -21.79 -3.92 19.60
C THR A 67 -22.89 -2.86 19.50
N GLN A 68 -22.53 -1.62 19.14
CA GLN A 68 -23.49 -0.54 18.90
C GLN A 68 -24.40 -0.87 17.71
N ASN A 69 -23.85 -1.44 16.63
CA ASN A 69 -24.63 -1.90 15.48
C ASN A 69 -25.58 -3.06 15.81
N MET A 70 -25.23 -3.86 16.81
CA MET A 70 -26.09 -4.93 17.35
C MET A 70 -27.13 -4.43 18.36
N GLY A 71 -27.20 -3.11 18.59
CA GLY A 71 -28.14 -2.48 19.51
C GLY A 71 -27.74 -2.56 20.99
N ILE A 72 -26.48 -2.90 21.30
CA ILE A 72 -25.95 -2.91 22.66
C ILE A 72 -25.36 -1.52 22.96
N THR A 73 -25.92 -0.81 23.92
CA THR A 73 -25.50 0.54 24.29
C THR A 73 -24.71 0.57 25.60
N GLY A 74 -23.90 1.61 25.81
CA GLY A 74 -23.16 1.82 27.06
C GLY A 74 -21.91 0.95 27.24
N ILE A 75 -21.45 0.25 26.20
CA ILE A 75 -20.10 -0.36 26.17
C ILE A 75 -19.08 0.75 25.87
N ILE A 76 -18.09 0.86 26.75
CA ILE A 76 -17.03 1.87 26.68
C ILE A 76 -15.79 1.29 25.99
N ARG A 77 -15.41 0.06 26.37
CA ARG A 77 -14.16 -0.56 25.92
C ARG A 77 -14.27 -2.08 25.92
N ILE A 78 -13.67 -2.72 24.92
CA ILE A 78 -13.51 -4.18 24.84
C ILE A 78 -12.05 -4.45 24.50
N GLU A 79 -11.37 -5.28 25.26
CA GLU A 79 -10.01 -5.75 24.91
C GLU A 79 -9.91 -7.27 25.04
N GLU A 80 -9.04 -7.84 24.22
CA GLU A 80 -8.71 -9.27 24.20
C GLU A 80 -7.42 -9.54 24.99
N PHE A 81 -7.42 -10.62 25.76
CA PHE A 81 -6.32 -11.11 26.57
C PHE A 81 -6.12 -12.60 26.35
N VAL A 82 -4.86 -13.04 26.43
CA VAL A 82 -4.48 -14.45 26.43
C VAL A 82 -3.77 -14.78 27.74
N LYS A 83 -3.88 -16.01 28.23
CA LYS A 83 -3.10 -16.42 29.41
C LYS A 83 -1.62 -16.42 29.07
N ALA A 84 -0.78 -15.97 30.00
CA ALA A 84 0.66 -15.86 29.78
C ALA A 84 1.32 -17.21 29.46
N GLU A 85 0.78 -18.32 30.00
CA GLU A 85 1.25 -19.68 29.68
C GLU A 85 0.98 -20.12 28.23
N ASP A 86 0.00 -19.51 27.58
CA ASP A 86 -0.42 -19.81 26.20
C ASP A 86 0.26 -18.84 25.18
N CYS A 87 1.18 -17.99 25.64
CA CYS A 87 1.87 -16.97 24.85
C CYS A 87 3.40 -17.18 24.92
N GLU A 88 4.03 -17.54 23.79
CA GLU A 88 5.49 -17.76 23.75
C GLU A 88 6.30 -16.46 23.86
N ALA A 89 5.83 -15.39 23.20
CA ALA A 89 6.45 -14.06 23.20
C ALA A 89 5.42 -12.99 22.83
N PHE A 90 5.61 -11.76 23.31
CA PHE A 90 4.79 -10.60 22.94
C PHE A 90 5.66 -9.37 22.69
N ASP A 91 5.13 -8.41 21.91
CA ASP A 91 5.82 -7.14 21.68
C ASP A 91 5.63 -6.22 22.90
N PRO A 92 6.71 -5.91 23.66
CA PRO A 92 6.61 -5.09 24.85
C PRO A 92 6.26 -3.63 24.55
N MET A 93 6.35 -3.19 23.28
CA MET A 93 5.89 -1.86 22.88
C MET A 93 4.36 -1.78 22.91
N LEU A 94 3.65 -2.85 22.54
CA LEU A 94 2.20 -2.87 22.38
C LEU A 94 1.45 -3.52 23.56
N SER A 95 2.06 -4.53 24.18
CA SER A 95 1.42 -5.36 25.20
C SER A 95 2.21 -5.38 26.50
N GLN A 96 1.56 -5.81 27.58
CA GLN A 96 2.18 -6.05 28.87
C GLN A 96 1.58 -7.28 29.55
N GLU A 97 2.28 -7.81 30.55
CA GLU A 97 1.76 -8.86 31.42
C GLU A 97 0.93 -8.26 32.56
N PHE A 98 -0.17 -8.91 32.89
CA PHE A 98 -1.07 -8.60 34.00
C PHE A 98 -1.14 -9.80 34.95
N GLU A 99 -0.88 -9.59 36.24
CA GLU A 99 -0.93 -10.66 37.24
C GLU A 99 -2.36 -11.22 37.46
N THR A 100 -3.37 -10.37 37.26
CA THR A 100 -4.80 -10.71 37.31
C THR A 100 -5.59 -9.75 36.43
N LEU A 101 -6.80 -10.15 36.01
CA LEU A 101 -7.78 -9.21 35.45
C LEU A 101 -8.77 -8.82 36.54
N HIS A 102 -9.04 -7.52 36.75
CA HIS A 102 -9.92 -7.04 37.84
C HIS A 102 -10.74 -5.81 37.40
N GLN A 103 -11.66 -5.34 38.25
CA GLN A 103 -12.61 -4.27 37.94
C GLN A 103 -12.00 -2.89 37.61
N ASP A 104 -10.74 -2.68 37.97
CA ASP A 104 -10.03 -1.40 37.81
C ASP A 104 -8.91 -1.48 36.76
N ILE A 105 -8.85 -2.56 35.96
CA ILE A 105 -7.75 -2.79 35.00
C ILE A 105 -7.60 -1.67 33.96
N PHE A 106 -8.69 -0.96 33.63
CA PHE A 106 -8.68 0.20 32.73
C PHE A 106 -8.83 1.55 33.46
N ALA A 107 -8.79 1.57 34.79
CA ALA A 107 -8.94 2.81 35.54
C ALA A 107 -7.69 3.68 35.37
N ILE A 108 -7.83 4.80 34.66
CA ILE A 108 -6.79 5.82 34.53
C ILE A 108 -7.23 7.04 35.35
N ASN A 109 -6.75 7.13 36.58
CA ASN A 109 -7.07 8.23 37.49
C ASN A 109 -6.11 9.41 37.31
N ILE A 110 -6.00 9.90 36.07
CA ILE A 110 -5.16 11.04 35.71
C ILE A 110 -6.08 12.12 35.16
N ALA A 111 -6.08 13.29 35.80
CA ALA A 111 -6.78 14.46 35.28
C ALA A 111 -5.95 15.09 34.14
N PRO A 112 -6.59 15.63 33.08
CA PRO A 112 -5.89 16.43 32.09
C PRO A 112 -5.04 17.52 32.71
N GLU A 113 -3.80 17.65 32.26
CA GLU A 113 -2.93 18.75 32.71
C GLU A 113 -3.55 20.10 32.31
N ALA A 114 -3.47 21.07 33.22
CA ALA A 114 -3.90 22.43 32.94
C ALA A 114 -2.92 23.10 31.97
N ILE A 115 -3.41 24.08 31.20
CA ILE A 115 -2.56 24.86 30.28
C ILE A 115 -1.42 25.50 31.06
N ASN A 116 -0.19 25.19 30.65
CA ASN A 116 1.01 25.76 31.24
C ASN A 116 1.42 27.04 30.50
N TYR A 117 1.64 28.13 31.24
CA TYR A 117 2.14 29.39 30.69
C TYR A 117 3.66 29.44 30.90
N ILE A 118 4.40 29.38 29.80
CA ILE A 118 5.85 29.15 29.80
C ILE A 118 6.59 30.40 30.29
N GLU A 119 7.34 30.24 31.39
CA GLU A 119 8.22 31.29 31.95
C GLU A 119 9.58 31.33 31.26
N ASP A 120 10.10 30.17 30.87
CA ASP A 120 11.43 29.97 30.31
C ASP A 120 11.34 28.97 29.15
N ILE A 121 11.37 29.51 27.93
CA ILE A 121 11.25 28.73 26.69
C ILE A 121 12.44 27.77 26.51
N ALA A 122 13.66 28.17 26.89
CA ALA A 122 14.83 27.32 26.75
C ALA A 122 14.75 26.09 27.67
N LYS A 123 14.30 26.29 28.91
CA LYS A 123 14.06 25.20 29.85
C LYS A 123 12.95 24.26 29.36
N TYR A 124 11.85 24.81 28.85
CA TYR A 124 10.74 24.00 28.32
C TYR A 124 11.16 23.20 27.08
N ASN A 125 11.90 23.81 26.15
CA ASN A 125 12.49 23.15 24.98
C ASN A 125 13.32 21.92 25.37
N ALA A 126 14.20 22.05 26.37
CA ALA A 126 15.03 20.95 26.85
C ALA A 126 14.22 19.84 27.57
N GLN A 127 13.14 20.21 28.27
CA GLN A 127 12.28 19.26 28.99
C GLN A 127 11.43 18.42 28.04
N GLU A 128 10.81 19.04 27.04
CA GLU A 128 9.91 18.37 26.10
C GLU A 128 10.63 17.83 24.85
N GLY A 129 11.91 18.17 24.65
CA GLY A 129 12.67 17.73 23.49
C GLY A 129 12.20 18.37 22.17
N LEU A 130 11.83 19.65 22.17
CA LEU A 130 11.25 20.34 21.01
C LEU A 130 12.25 20.63 19.89
N ALA A 131 13.54 20.42 20.14
CA ALA A 131 14.63 20.65 19.20
C ALA A 131 14.71 22.07 18.62
N LEU A 132 14.24 23.09 19.38
CA LEU A 132 14.36 24.49 19.01
C LEU A 132 15.82 24.96 19.16
N ASN A 133 16.30 25.74 18.19
CA ASN A 133 17.61 26.39 18.24
C ASN A 133 17.55 27.72 19.02
N ASP A 134 18.73 28.31 19.30
CA ASP A 134 18.84 29.55 20.11
C ASP A 134 18.11 30.76 19.47
N GLU A 135 18.04 30.82 18.14
CA GLU A 135 17.37 31.90 17.41
C GLU A 135 15.85 31.75 17.45
N GLU A 136 15.33 30.52 17.34
CA GLU A 136 13.91 30.20 17.52
C GLU A 136 13.45 30.46 18.96
N ILE A 137 14.29 30.12 19.94
CA ILE A 137 14.05 30.47 21.35
C ILE A 137 14.00 31.99 21.51
N THR A 138 14.92 32.73 20.88
CA THR A 138 14.94 34.20 20.92
C THR A 138 13.67 34.78 20.28
N TYR A 139 13.27 34.28 19.10
CA TYR A 139 12.05 34.66 18.41
C TYR A 139 10.81 34.49 19.29
N LEU A 140 10.67 33.35 19.97
CA LEU A 140 9.53 33.08 20.85
C LEU A 140 9.52 33.99 22.10
N ASN A 141 10.68 34.34 22.65
CA ASN A 141 10.78 35.31 23.75
C ASN A 141 10.36 36.73 23.31
N ASP A 142 10.80 37.15 22.12
CA ASP A 142 10.42 38.42 21.53
C ASP A 142 8.92 38.45 21.20
N LEU A 143 8.37 37.34 20.71
CA LEU A 143 6.94 37.18 20.44
C LEU A 143 6.11 37.29 21.72
N ALA A 144 6.52 36.63 22.81
CA ALA A 144 5.86 36.78 24.11
C ALA A 144 5.82 38.25 24.56
N THR A 145 6.93 38.97 24.35
CA THR A 145 7.03 40.41 24.63
C THR A 145 6.11 41.24 23.75
N LYS A 146 6.06 40.96 22.43
CA LYS A 146 5.17 41.60 21.44
C LYS A 146 3.70 41.44 21.83
N LEU A 147 3.30 40.25 22.25
CA LEU A 147 1.92 39.93 22.62
C LEU A 147 1.53 40.47 24.01
N GLY A 148 2.50 40.87 24.83
CA GLY A 148 2.25 41.35 26.19
C GLY A 148 1.73 40.27 27.15
N ARG A 149 1.95 38.99 26.82
CA ARG A 149 1.55 37.82 27.63
C ARG A 149 2.56 36.68 27.47
N LYS A 150 2.53 35.73 28.41
CA LYS A 150 3.27 34.48 28.27
C LYS A 150 2.67 33.62 27.16
N LEU A 151 3.53 32.85 26.51
CA LEU A 151 3.10 31.80 25.57
C LEU A 151 2.62 30.58 26.35
N THR A 152 1.64 29.87 25.79
CA THR A 152 1.20 28.58 26.33
C THR A 152 2.15 27.46 25.92
N ASP A 153 2.10 26.34 26.64
CA ASP A 153 2.73 25.08 26.25
C ASP A 153 2.38 24.64 24.83
N SER A 154 1.11 24.81 24.47
CA SER A 154 0.47 24.50 23.21
C SER A 154 1.00 25.37 22.07
N GLU A 155 1.23 26.67 22.33
CA GLU A 155 1.83 27.61 21.39
C GLU A 155 3.29 27.31 21.11
N VAL A 156 4.09 27.07 22.15
CA VAL A 156 5.52 26.74 22.01
C VAL A 156 5.69 25.36 21.35
N PHE A 157 4.87 24.38 21.75
CA PHE A 157 4.85 23.07 21.12
C PHE A 157 4.44 23.17 19.64
N GLY A 158 3.35 23.87 19.32
CA GLY A 158 2.89 24.04 17.95
C GLY A 158 3.90 24.74 17.06
N PHE A 159 4.56 25.79 17.56
CA PHE A 159 5.66 26.44 16.84
C PHE A 159 6.77 25.45 16.50
N SER A 160 7.16 24.57 17.44
CA SER A 160 8.21 23.57 17.20
C SER A 160 7.85 22.54 16.14
N GLN A 161 6.58 22.11 16.07
CA GLN A 161 6.15 21.12 15.09
C GLN A 161 6.07 21.73 13.69
N VAL A 162 5.40 22.88 13.56
CA VAL A 162 5.22 23.60 12.27
C VAL A 162 6.54 24.10 11.71
N ASN A 163 7.50 24.45 12.57
CA ASN A 163 8.84 24.90 12.16
C ASN A 163 9.93 23.82 12.30
N SER A 164 9.57 22.54 12.38
CA SER A 164 10.53 21.43 12.36
C SER A 164 11.23 21.28 11.00
N GLU A 165 12.35 20.54 10.94
CA GLU A 165 12.99 20.20 9.66
C GLU A 165 12.04 19.42 8.75
N HIS A 166 11.28 18.48 9.32
CA HIS A 166 10.30 17.67 8.60
C HIS A 166 9.18 18.48 7.92
N CYS A 167 8.76 19.62 8.50
CA CYS A 167 7.68 20.44 7.97
C CYS A 167 8.17 21.61 7.08
N ARG A 168 9.37 22.16 7.33
CA ARG A 168 9.88 23.33 6.60
C ARG A 168 10.99 23.01 5.60
N HIS A 169 11.53 21.79 5.62
CA HIS A 169 12.60 21.36 4.74
C HIS A 169 13.77 22.38 4.76
N LYS A 170 14.24 22.76 5.95
CA LYS A 170 15.17 23.90 6.10
C LYS A 170 16.50 23.60 5.43
N ILE A 171 16.99 22.35 5.45
CA ILE A 171 18.20 21.94 4.73
C ILE A 171 17.98 22.08 3.22
N PHE A 172 16.84 21.62 2.69
CA PHE A 172 16.53 21.72 1.25
C PHE A 172 16.39 23.17 0.77
N ASN A 173 15.99 24.08 1.66
CA ASN A 173 15.91 25.52 1.41
C ASN A 173 17.19 26.30 1.83
N GLY A 174 18.16 25.62 2.45
CA GLY A 174 19.36 26.20 3.03
C GLY A 174 20.40 26.68 2.02
N THR A 175 21.43 27.34 2.55
CA THR A 175 22.67 27.66 1.82
C THR A 175 23.67 26.54 2.05
N PHE A 176 24.28 26.02 0.98
CA PHE A 176 25.40 25.08 1.07
C PHE A 176 26.70 25.84 0.81
N ILE A 177 27.70 25.64 1.66
CA ILE A 177 29.08 26.07 1.48
C ILE A 177 29.90 24.78 1.39
N ILE A 178 30.47 24.51 0.21
CA ILE A 178 31.22 23.28 -0.05
C ILE A 178 32.63 23.67 -0.45
N ASP A 179 33.63 23.14 0.25
CA ASP A 179 35.05 23.46 0.01
C ASP A 179 35.35 24.98 0.10
N GLY A 180 34.61 25.69 0.95
CA GLY A 180 34.71 27.14 1.14
C GLY A 180 33.96 27.98 0.08
N GLU A 181 33.25 27.35 -0.86
CA GLU A 181 32.48 28.03 -1.90
C GLU A 181 30.97 27.92 -1.65
N GLU A 182 30.30 29.07 -1.53
CA GLU A 182 28.85 29.14 -1.44
C GLU A 182 28.21 28.69 -2.76
N GLN A 183 27.35 27.68 -2.67
CA GLN A 183 26.65 27.13 -3.81
C GLN A 183 25.51 28.05 -4.26
N PRO A 184 25.33 28.28 -5.58
CA PRO A 184 24.45 29.34 -6.08
C PRO A 184 22.96 29.06 -5.95
N THR A 185 22.56 27.82 -5.61
CA THR A 185 21.16 27.38 -5.65
C THR A 185 20.92 26.33 -4.57
N SER A 186 19.81 26.45 -3.84
CA SER A 186 19.41 25.45 -2.83
C SER A 186 18.93 24.15 -3.49
N LEU A 187 18.89 23.06 -2.72
CA LEU A 187 18.45 21.74 -3.21
C LEU A 187 17.03 21.79 -3.80
N PHE A 188 16.10 22.45 -3.10
CA PHE A 188 14.71 22.55 -3.58
C PHE A 188 14.59 23.34 -4.88
N LYS A 189 15.39 24.40 -5.06
CA LYS A 189 15.43 25.16 -6.31
C LYS A 189 16.00 24.34 -7.47
N LEU A 190 16.97 23.44 -7.22
CA LEU A 190 17.44 22.50 -8.23
C LEU A 190 16.30 21.56 -8.68
N ILE A 191 15.53 21.00 -7.74
CA ILE A 191 14.39 20.14 -8.09
C ILE A 191 13.31 20.92 -8.87
N ARG A 192 12.93 22.12 -8.41
CA ARG A 192 11.94 22.97 -9.09
C ARG A 192 12.34 23.35 -10.52
N LYS A 193 13.64 23.53 -10.77
CA LYS A 193 14.17 23.81 -12.10
C LYS A 193 13.78 22.75 -13.12
N THR A 194 13.62 21.48 -12.71
CA THR A 194 13.21 20.40 -13.62
C THR A 194 11.81 20.65 -14.21
N SER A 195 10.84 21.00 -13.34
CA SER A 195 9.47 21.33 -13.74
C SER A 195 9.35 22.69 -14.43
N GLU A 196 10.18 23.66 -14.06
CA GLU A 196 10.24 24.96 -14.76
C GLU A 196 10.79 24.81 -16.20
N THR A 197 11.76 23.92 -16.39
CA THR A 197 12.39 23.68 -17.70
C THR A 197 11.55 22.76 -18.57
N ASN A 198 10.97 21.70 -18.00
CA ASN A 198 10.17 20.70 -18.71
C ASN A 198 8.80 20.51 -18.05
N PRO A 199 7.91 21.53 -18.10
CA PRO A 199 6.61 21.46 -17.44
C PRO A 199 5.70 20.35 -17.98
N ASN A 200 5.87 19.97 -19.25
CA ASN A 200 5.11 18.89 -19.91
C ASN A 200 3.60 18.98 -19.62
N ASP A 201 3.02 17.94 -19.02
CA ASP A 201 1.59 17.85 -18.69
C ASP A 201 1.28 18.23 -17.22
N ILE A 202 2.20 18.88 -16.48
CA ILE A 202 1.96 19.28 -15.08
C ILE A 202 0.75 20.22 -14.98
N VAL A 203 -0.16 19.90 -14.06
CA VAL A 203 -1.32 20.71 -13.67
C VAL A 203 -1.08 21.38 -12.31
N SER A 204 -0.55 20.63 -11.34
CA SER A 204 -0.19 21.14 -10.01
C SER A 204 1.11 20.51 -9.52
N ALA A 205 2.00 21.31 -8.94
CA ALA A 205 3.26 20.89 -8.36
C ALA A 205 3.69 21.88 -7.26
N TYR A 206 4.29 21.37 -6.18
CA TYR A 206 4.87 22.15 -5.07
C TYR A 206 3.91 23.10 -4.33
N LYS A 207 2.59 22.91 -4.44
CA LYS A 207 1.56 23.76 -3.84
C LYS A 207 0.43 22.96 -3.19
N ASP A 208 0.62 21.64 -3.10
CA ASP A 208 -0.37 20.70 -2.62
C ASP A 208 0.32 19.41 -2.14
N ASN A 209 -0.42 18.53 -1.49
CA ASN A 209 0.06 17.27 -0.93
C ASN A 209 0.53 16.30 -2.02
N VAL A 210 0.08 16.49 -3.25
CA VAL A 210 0.40 15.66 -4.42
C VAL A 210 0.77 16.53 -5.61
N ALA A 211 1.50 15.95 -6.57
CA ALA A 211 1.58 16.49 -7.91
C ALA A 211 0.47 15.93 -8.79
N PHE A 212 -0.09 16.76 -9.66
CA PHE A 212 -1.02 16.35 -10.71
C PHE A 212 -0.41 16.57 -12.09
N VAL A 213 -0.57 15.57 -12.94
CA VAL A 213 -0.33 15.68 -14.38
C VAL A 213 -1.62 15.41 -15.15
N LYS A 214 -1.75 15.97 -16.34
CA LYS A 214 -2.94 15.82 -17.18
C LYS A 214 -3.14 14.36 -17.59
N GLY A 215 -4.29 13.81 -17.26
CA GLY A 215 -4.73 12.48 -17.67
C GLY A 215 -5.57 12.50 -18.95
N PRO A 216 -6.03 11.32 -19.40
CA PRO A 216 -6.97 11.19 -20.51
C PRO A 216 -8.42 11.49 -20.06
N LYS A 217 -9.36 11.39 -21.00
CA LYS A 217 -10.79 11.37 -20.68
C LYS A 217 -11.17 9.99 -20.14
N VAL A 218 -11.93 9.96 -19.04
CA VAL A 218 -12.24 8.73 -18.29
C VAL A 218 -13.76 8.62 -18.08
N THR A 219 -14.26 7.38 -17.98
CA THR A 219 -15.67 7.09 -17.63
C THR A 219 -15.79 6.77 -16.14
N GLN A 220 -16.37 7.67 -15.36
CA GLN A 220 -16.76 7.42 -13.98
C GLN A 220 -17.93 6.43 -13.93
N PHE A 221 -17.79 5.35 -13.15
CA PHE A 221 -18.87 4.43 -12.80
C PHE A 221 -19.17 4.55 -11.31
N ALA A 222 -20.25 5.25 -10.96
CA ALA A 222 -20.60 5.63 -9.59
C ALA A 222 -22.14 5.70 -9.39
N PRO A 223 -22.64 5.61 -8.15
CA PRO A 223 -24.04 5.90 -7.84
C PRO A 223 -24.41 7.33 -8.25
N LYS A 224 -25.64 7.55 -8.74
CA LYS A 224 -26.16 8.89 -9.10
C LYS A 224 -26.21 9.85 -7.92
N SER A 225 -26.45 9.34 -6.71
CA SER A 225 -26.35 10.08 -5.46
C SER A 225 -25.73 9.20 -4.39
N ALA A 226 -24.99 9.82 -3.47
CA ALA A 226 -24.20 9.10 -2.47
C ALA A 226 -24.81 9.16 -1.06
N ASP A 227 -25.78 10.05 -0.80
CA ASP A 227 -26.42 10.25 0.50
C ASP A 227 -27.64 9.34 0.73
N LYS A 228 -28.00 8.52 -0.26
CA LYS A 228 -29.11 7.56 -0.22
C LYS A 228 -28.84 6.36 -1.15
N PRO A 229 -29.63 5.27 -1.05
CA PRO A 229 -29.61 4.21 -2.06
C PRO A 229 -29.96 4.76 -3.44
N ASP A 230 -29.07 4.59 -4.41
CA ASP A 230 -29.30 5.03 -5.79
C ASP A 230 -28.58 4.12 -6.79
N PHE A 231 -28.98 4.22 -8.05
CA PHE A 231 -28.45 3.41 -9.13
C PHE A 231 -27.09 3.92 -9.62
N TYR A 232 -26.22 2.99 -9.99
CA TYR A 232 -24.97 3.28 -10.69
C TYR A 232 -25.25 3.84 -12.09
N ALA A 233 -24.40 4.78 -12.52
CA ALA A 233 -24.42 5.36 -13.85
C ALA A 233 -22.99 5.62 -14.36
N GLU A 234 -22.87 5.77 -15.67
CA GLU A 234 -21.64 6.19 -16.34
C GLU A 234 -21.68 7.69 -16.63
N THR A 235 -20.63 8.41 -16.28
CA THR A 235 -20.42 9.83 -16.64
C THR A 235 -18.98 10.05 -17.10
N GLU A 236 -18.76 10.85 -18.15
CA GLU A 236 -17.41 11.15 -18.64
C GLU A 236 -16.84 12.42 -17.99
N PHE A 237 -15.53 12.45 -17.74
CA PHE A 237 -14.81 13.63 -17.25
C PHE A 237 -13.36 13.64 -17.74
N ASP A 238 -12.73 14.82 -17.74
CA ASP A 238 -11.29 14.97 -17.99
C ASP A 238 -10.52 14.69 -16.70
N SER A 239 -9.55 13.77 -16.73
CA SER A 239 -8.84 13.34 -15.53
C SER A 239 -7.49 14.03 -15.33
N VAL A 240 -6.99 13.95 -14.10
CA VAL A 240 -5.58 14.13 -13.74
C VAL A 240 -5.05 12.86 -13.09
N ILE A 241 -3.75 12.61 -13.23
CA ILE A 241 -3.02 11.52 -12.60
C ILE A 241 -2.20 12.10 -11.45
N SER A 242 -2.23 11.45 -10.30
CA SER A 242 -1.39 11.82 -9.14
C SER A 242 -0.31 10.80 -8.85
N LEU A 243 0.81 11.30 -8.36
CA LEU A 243 1.94 10.53 -7.85
C LEU A 243 2.37 11.15 -6.50
N LYS A 244 2.58 10.31 -5.49
CA LYS A 244 3.13 10.71 -4.19
C LYS A 244 3.91 9.55 -3.59
N ALA A 245 4.92 9.88 -2.80
CA ALA A 245 5.65 8.96 -1.95
C ALA A 245 6.09 9.69 -0.69
N GLU A 246 6.21 8.91 0.37
CA GLU A 246 6.37 9.29 1.76
C GLU A 246 7.27 8.27 2.47
N THR A 247 7.94 8.68 3.53
CA THR A 247 8.81 7.78 4.30
C THR A 247 8.44 7.74 5.77
N HIS A 248 8.60 6.58 6.40
CA HIS A 248 8.26 6.35 7.80
C HIS A 248 9.38 5.62 8.56
N ASN A 249 10.60 6.12 8.37
CA ASN A 249 11.87 5.47 8.73
C ASN A 249 12.02 5.24 10.24
N PHE A 250 11.92 6.29 11.06
CA PHE A 250 12.13 6.20 12.50
C PHE A 250 11.05 5.36 13.22
N PRO A 251 9.74 5.61 13.01
CA PRO A 251 8.70 4.79 13.64
C PRO A 251 8.84 3.31 13.27
N THR A 252 9.20 3.01 12.01
CA THR A 252 9.41 1.63 11.57
C THR A 252 10.64 0.98 12.20
N THR A 253 11.67 1.76 12.54
CA THR A 253 12.85 1.26 13.27
C THR A 253 12.50 0.85 14.71
N VAL A 254 11.54 1.53 15.34
CA VAL A 254 11.13 1.30 16.75
C VAL A 254 10.05 0.21 16.84
N GLU A 255 8.95 0.39 16.10
CA GLU A 255 7.82 -0.55 16.03
C GLU A 255 7.39 -0.71 14.55
N PRO A 256 7.85 -1.76 13.86
CA PRO A 256 7.77 -1.81 12.41
C PRO A 256 6.37 -2.02 11.85
N PHE A 257 5.47 -2.69 12.58
CA PHE A 257 4.14 -3.00 12.04
C PHE A 257 3.31 -1.73 11.89
N ASN A 258 3.07 -0.99 12.99
CA ASN A 258 2.31 0.25 12.89
C ASN A 258 3.11 1.32 12.18
N GLY A 259 4.45 1.37 12.33
CA GLY A 259 5.30 2.28 11.58
C GLY A 259 5.07 2.20 10.07
N ALA A 260 5.06 0.99 9.51
CA ALA A 260 4.80 0.78 8.09
C ALA A 260 3.32 1.01 7.71
N ALA A 261 2.38 0.51 8.53
CA ALA A 261 0.95 0.66 8.29
C ALA A 261 0.53 2.13 8.24
N THR A 262 1.02 2.95 9.18
CA THR A 262 0.73 4.39 9.19
C THR A 262 1.47 5.16 8.11
N GLY A 263 2.63 4.67 7.64
CA GLY A 263 3.28 5.20 6.44
C GLY A 263 2.38 5.05 5.21
N SER A 264 1.82 3.86 4.99
CA SER A 264 0.82 3.63 3.93
C SER A 264 -0.44 4.46 4.15
N GLY A 265 -0.94 4.55 5.39
CA GLY A 265 -2.11 5.34 5.72
C GLY A 265 -1.93 6.83 5.45
N GLY A 266 -0.82 7.43 5.88
CA GLY A 266 -0.51 8.85 5.65
C GLY A 266 -0.43 9.18 4.17
N GLU A 267 0.26 8.37 3.39
CA GLU A 267 0.41 8.58 1.95
C GLU A 267 -0.93 8.46 1.19
N ILE A 268 -1.82 7.55 1.62
CA ILE A 268 -3.19 7.47 1.09
C ILE A 268 -3.98 8.75 1.40
N ARG A 269 -3.81 9.33 2.60
CA ARG A 269 -4.49 10.58 2.99
C ARG A 269 -3.99 11.78 2.19
N ASP A 270 -2.69 11.87 1.94
CA ASP A 270 -2.11 12.87 1.05
C ASP A 270 -2.76 12.84 -0.34
N ARG A 271 -2.95 11.64 -0.89
CA ARG A 271 -3.65 11.48 -2.17
C ARG A 271 -5.11 11.91 -2.09
N LEU A 272 -5.81 11.55 -1.02
CA LEU A 272 -7.20 12.01 -0.80
C LEU A 272 -7.30 13.54 -0.68
N ALA A 273 -6.25 14.20 -0.17
CA ALA A 273 -6.17 15.65 0.03
C ALA A 273 -5.73 16.46 -1.20
N GLY A 274 -5.40 15.82 -2.32
CA GLY A 274 -4.99 16.53 -3.54
C GLY A 274 -6.13 17.35 -4.17
N GLY A 275 -5.91 18.64 -4.42
CA GLY A 275 -6.89 19.55 -4.99
C GLY A 275 -8.10 19.71 -4.06
N GLN A 276 -9.32 19.67 -4.60
CA GLN A 276 -10.56 19.59 -3.82
C GLN A 276 -10.93 18.14 -3.44
N GLY A 277 -9.98 17.21 -3.57
CA GLY A 277 -10.13 15.78 -3.33
C GLY A 277 -9.76 14.94 -4.55
N SER A 278 -8.99 13.88 -4.34
CA SER A 278 -8.64 12.91 -5.39
C SER A 278 -8.69 11.47 -4.88
N LEU A 279 -8.57 10.48 -5.76
CA LEU A 279 -8.79 9.08 -5.44
C LEU A 279 -7.50 8.25 -5.59
N PRO A 280 -7.04 7.57 -4.53
CA PRO A 280 -5.90 6.66 -4.61
C PRO A 280 -6.27 5.40 -5.40
N LEU A 281 -5.35 4.90 -6.22
CA LEU A 281 -5.56 3.69 -7.03
C LEU A 281 -4.72 2.51 -6.58
N ALA A 282 -3.39 2.68 -6.52
CA ALA A 282 -2.48 1.61 -6.12
C ALA A 282 -1.32 2.14 -5.29
N GLY A 283 -0.79 1.27 -4.43
CA GLY A 283 0.33 1.55 -3.54
C GLY A 283 1.64 0.95 -4.04
N THR A 284 2.72 1.47 -3.48
CA THR A 284 4.11 1.03 -3.62
C THR A 284 4.74 0.95 -2.24
N ALA A 285 5.53 -0.08 -1.97
CA ALA A 285 6.25 -0.22 -0.70
C ALA A 285 7.73 -0.58 -0.92
N ILE A 286 8.63 0.09 -0.19
CA ILE A 286 10.08 -0.14 -0.26
C ILE A 286 10.65 -0.32 1.13
N TYR A 287 11.50 -1.34 1.27
CA TYR A 287 12.15 -1.70 2.53
C TYR A 287 13.67 -1.72 2.36
N MET A 288 14.42 -0.93 3.13
CA MET A 288 15.87 -1.06 3.21
C MET A 288 16.33 -1.25 4.65
N THR A 289 17.03 -2.36 4.91
CA THR A 289 17.48 -2.75 6.25
C THR A 289 18.93 -3.25 6.23
N SER A 290 19.51 -3.50 7.39
CA SER A 290 20.72 -4.30 7.53
C SER A 290 20.43 -5.79 7.20
N TYR A 291 21.43 -6.68 7.24
CA TYR A 291 21.28 -8.08 6.84
C TYR A 291 20.35 -8.87 7.76
N SER A 292 19.47 -9.66 7.14
CA SER A 292 18.44 -10.47 7.81
C SER A 292 19.02 -11.68 8.56
N ARG A 293 20.21 -12.17 8.16
CA ARG A 293 20.93 -13.29 8.78
C ARG A 293 20.09 -14.57 8.87
N LEU A 294 19.41 -14.92 7.77
CA LEU A 294 18.48 -16.06 7.70
C LEU A 294 19.16 -17.43 7.87
N GLU A 295 20.43 -17.55 7.52
CA GLU A 295 21.23 -18.77 7.65
C GLU A 295 22.67 -18.43 8.09
N GLU A 296 23.29 -19.29 8.90
CA GLU A 296 24.63 -19.05 9.46
C GLU A 296 25.74 -19.00 8.39
N ASN A 297 25.56 -19.65 7.24
CA ASN A 297 26.62 -19.90 6.25
C ASN A 297 26.59 -18.94 5.04
N ARG A 298 26.01 -17.73 5.18
CA ARG A 298 26.02 -16.70 4.13
C ARG A 298 27.29 -15.84 4.25
N PRO A 299 28.32 -16.02 3.40
CA PRO A 299 29.63 -15.39 3.61
C PRO A 299 29.60 -13.86 3.56
N TRP A 300 28.63 -13.26 2.86
CA TRP A 300 28.49 -11.81 2.78
C TRP A 300 27.91 -11.17 4.05
N GLU A 301 27.26 -11.95 4.90
CA GLU A 301 26.70 -11.45 6.18
C GLU A 301 27.74 -11.50 7.32
N GLN A 302 28.89 -12.14 7.08
CA GLN A 302 29.94 -12.38 8.09
C GLN A 302 31.06 -11.33 8.07
N ALA A 303 31.05 -10.39 7.13
CA ALA A 303 32.09 -9.36 7.04
C ALA A 303 31.90 -8.18 8.01
N MET A 304 30.72 -8.07 8.62
CA MET A 304 30.42 -7.11 9.67
C MET A 304 29.72 -7.84 10.82
N ASP A 305 30.27 -7.70 12.03
CA ASP A 305 29.72 -8.34 13.22
C ASP A 305 28.29 -7.87 13.47
N GLU A 306 27.41 -8.82 13.82
CA GLU A 306 26.10 -8.49 14.35
C GLU A 306 26.26 -7.72 15.67
N ARG A 307 25.47 -6.66 15.81
CA ARG A 307 25.46 -5.79 16.99
C ARG A 307 24.22 -6.05 17.83
N ALA A 308 24.25 -5.61 19.08
CA ALA A 308 23.07 -5.64 19.94
C ALA A 308 22.05 -4.60 19.45
N TRP A 309 21.02 -5.07 18.73
CA TRP A 309 19.94 -4.24 18.20
C TRP A 309 19.22 -3.50 19.33
N LEU A 310 18.93 -2.21 19.12
CA LEU A 310 18.31 -1.36 20.15
C LEU A 310 16.80 -1.63 20.32
N TYR A 311 16.10 -1.92 19.23
CA TYR A 311 14.64 -2.13 19.24
C TYR A 311 14.24 -3.47 18.62
N GLN A 312 14.54 -3.67 17.35
CA GLN A 312 14.12 -4.85 16.57
C GLN A 312 15.26 -5.34 15.71
N THR A 313 15.29 -6.64 15.44
CA THR A 313 16.24 -7.24 14.49
C THR A 313 15.84 -6.90 13.04
N PRO A 314 16.76 -6.94 12.05
CA PRO A 314 16.40 -6.73 10.65
C PRO A 314 15.33 -7.69 10.14
N ILE A 315 15.34 -8.95 10.59
CA ILE A 315 14.28 -9.90 10.25
C ILE A 315 12.93 -9.48 10.84
N ASP A 316 12.87 -9.05 12.10
CA ASP A 316 11.63 -8.53 12.69
C ASP A 316 11.11 -7.31 11.93
N ILE A 317 12.00 -6.41 11.52
CA ILE A 317 11.63 -5.22 10.74
C ILE A 317 11.02 -5.63 9.39
N LEU A 318 11.70 -6.48 8.62
CA LEU A 318 11.19 -6.93 7.31
C LEU A 318 9.83 -7.63 7.44
N ILE A 319 9.67 -8.52 8.43
CA ILE A 319 8.43 -9.26 8.63
C ILE A 319 7.30 -8.34 9.11
N LYS A 320 7.52 -7.56 10.17
CA LYS A 320 6.48 -6.70 10.76
C LYS A 320 6.13 -5.54 9.83
N ALA A 321 7.09 -4.88 9.19
CA ALA A 321 6.84 -3.76 8.28
C ALA A 321 6.09 -4.19 7.02
N SER A 322 6.47 -5.33 6.41
CA SER A 322 5.74 -5.85 5.25
C SER A 322 4.31 -6.27 5.61
N ASN A 323 4.11 -6.88 6.79
CA ASN A 323 2.78 -7.19 7.29
C ASN A 323 1.96 -5.92 7.52
N GLY A 324 2.52 -4.89 8.15
CA GLY A 324 1.82 -3.62 8.43
C GLY A 324 1.38 -2.89 7.16
N ALA A 325 2.26 -2.74 6.18
CA ALA A 325 1.92 -2.12 4.90
C ALA A 325 0.84 -2.92 4.15
N SER A 326 0.95 -4.25 4.13
CA SER A 326 -0.04 -5.12 3.49
C SER A 326 -1.38 -5.11 4.21
N ASP A 327 -1.40 -5.10 5.55
CA ASP A 327 -2.61 -5.05 6.36
C ASP A 327 -3.39 -3.77 6.09
N PHE A 328 -2.70 -2.63 6.05
CA PHE A 328 -3.32 -1.35 5.73
C PHE A 328 -3.91 -1.35 4.32
N GLY A 329 -3.11 -1.74 3.31
CA GLY A 329 -3.55 -1.80 1.92
C GLY A 329 -4.76 -2.74 1.72
N ASN A 330 -4.69 -3.96 2.27
CA ASN A 330 -5.74 -4.97 2.15
C ASN A 330 -7.06 -4.49 2.76
N LYS A 331 -7.03 -4.01 4.02
CA LYS A 331 -8.24 -3.55 4.74
C LYS A 331 -8.82 -2.27 4.15
N PHE A 332 -7.98 -1.32 3.75
CA PHE A 332 -8.44 -0.12 3.06
C PHE A 332 -9.03 -0.44 1.67
N GLY A 333 -8.47 -1.43 0.98
CA GLY A 333 -8.80 -1.78 -0.40
C GLY A 333 -7.95 -1.03 -1.43
N GLN A 334 -6.65 -0.90 -1.17
CA GLN A 334 -5.65 -0.45 -2.13
C GLN A 334 -4.71 -1.60 -2.48
N PRO A 335 -4.62 -2.01 -3.74
CA PRO A 335 -3.65 -3.01 -4.15
C PRO A 335 -2.24 -2.44 -4.09
N LEU A 336 -1.25 -3.23 -3.67
CA LEU A 336 0.17 -2.85 -3.81
C LEU A 336 0.78 -3.63 -4.96
N ILE A 337 1.16 -2.91 -6.03
CA ILE A 337 1.52 -3.50 -7.33
C ILE A 337 2.98 -3.28 -7.73
N THR A 338 3.70 -2.47 -6.96
CA THR A 338 5.12 -2.13 -7.18
C THR A 338 5.85 -2.09 -5.84
N GLY A 339 7.15 -2.39 -5.81
CA GLY A 339 7.94 -2.30 -4.59
C GLY A 339 9.39 -2.72 -4.77
N SER A 340 10.19 -2.58 -3.73
CA SER A 340 11.61 -2.97 -3.73
C SER A 340 12.08 -3.35 -2.32
N ILE A 341 13.15 -4.15 -2.24
CA ILE A 341 13.85 -4.44 -1.00
C ILE A 341 15.36 -4.43 -1.23
N LEU A 342 16.10 -3.86 -0.28
CA LEU A 342 17.56 -3.92 -0.24
C LEU A 342 18.02 -4.20 1.19
N THR A 343 18.89 -5.19 1.36
CA THR A 343 19.65 -5.37 2.60
C THR A 343 21.10 -5.04 2.36
N PHE A 344 21.74 -4.25 3.22
CA PHE A 344 23.14 -3.88 3.03
C PHE A 344 23.85 -3.57 4.36
N GLU A 345 25.04 -4.13 4.50
CA GLU A 345 26.04 -3.75 5.52
C GLU A 345 27.43 -3.78 4.89
N HIS A 346 28.30 -2.85 5.28
CA HIS A 346 29.72 -2.85 4.92
C HIS A 346 30.55 -2.14 5.99
N GLU A 347 31.73 -2.68 6.29
CA GLU A 347 32.71 -2.04 7.17
C GLU A 347 34.07 -1.95 6.48
N GLU A 348 34.61 -0.74 6.39
CA GLU A 348 35.93 -0.46 5.83
C GLU A 348 36.49 0.83 6.45
N ASP A 349 37.79 0.84 6.76
CA ASP A 349 38.48 1.97 7.41
C ASP A 349 37.77 2.52 8.67
N ALA A 350 37.28 1.60 9.51
CA ALA A 350 36.51 1.88 10.73
C ALA A 350 35.20 2.67 10.49
N ARG A 351 34.70 2.71 9.25
CA ARG A 351 33.40 3.26 8.90
C ARG A 351 32.39 2.12 8.71
N LYS A 352 31.34 2.12 9.53
CA LYS A 352 30.22 1.19 9.43
C LYS A 352 29.08 1.80 8.61
N LEU A 353 28.71 1.12 7.54
CA LEU A 353 27.63 1.50 6.64
C LEU A 353 26.52 0.44 6.73
N GLY A 354 25.28 0.89 6.90
CA GLY A 354 24.14 -0.02 6.97
C GLY A 354 22.83 0.70 7.26
N PHE A 355 21.71 0.09 6.89
CA PHE A 355 20.37 0.65 7.10
C PHE A 355 19.79 0.24 8.46
N ASP A 356 20.47 0.63 9.54
CA ASP A 356 20.03 0.38 10.92
C ASP A 356 18.81 1.21 11.30
N LYS A 357 18.89 2.51 11.00
CA LYS A 357 17.71 3.33 10.81
C LYS A 357 17.19 3.00 9.42
N VAL A 358 16.11 2.25 9.39
CA VAL A 358 15.64 1.63 8.15
C VAL A 358 15.02 2.65 7.21
N ILE A 359 14.96 2.32 5.92
CA ILE A 359 14.09 3.02 4.98
C ILE A 359 12.81 2.23 4.86
N MET A 360 11.69 2.86 5.21
CA MET A 360 10.35 2.39 4.88
C MET A 360 9.69 3.49 4.08
N GLN A 361 9.49 3.23 2.78
CA GLN A 361 8.77 4.15 1.91
C GLN A 361 7.41 3.56 1.58
N ALA A 362 6.37 4.37 1.74
CA ALA A 362 5.06 4.14 1.13
C ALA A 362 4.87 5.15 0.00
N GLY A 363 4.33 4.73 -1.13
CA GLY A 363 4.01 5.61 -2.24
C GLY A 363 2.83 5.08 -3.02
N GLY A 364 2.48 5.77 -4.10
CA GLY A 364 1.47 5.28 -4.99
C GLY A 364 1.00 6.26 -6.05
N ILE A 365 0.05 5.78 -6.83
CA ILE A 365 -0.59 6.50 -7.93
C ILE A 365 -2.08 6.66 -7.67
N GLY A 366 -2.66 7.74 -8.18
CA GLY A 366 -4.09 8.02 -8.07
C GLY A 366 -4.59 8.83 -9.26
N TYR A 367 -5.86 9.23 -9.19
CA TYR A 367 -6.47 10.08 -10.19
C TYR A 367 -7.46 11.07 -9.56
N GLY A 368 -7.76 12.14 -10.28
CA GLY A 368 -8.79 13.11 -9.91
C GLY A 368 -9.47 13.68 -11.14
N LYS A 369 -10.42 14.60 -10.94
CA LYS A 369 -11.02 15.39 -12.02
C LYS A 369 -10.18 16.63 -12.28
N LEU A 370 -9.96 16.98 -13.54
CA LEU A 370 -9.10 18.10 -13.94
C LEU A 370 -9.58 19.44 -13.40
N ASP A 371 -10.89 19.65 -13.37
CA ASP A 371 -11.53 20.87 -12.85
C ASP A 371 -11.49 20.98 -11.31
N GLN A 372 -11.13 19.90 -10.62
CA GLN A 372 -11.00 19.83 -9.15
C GLN A 372 -9.54 19.73 -8.69
N ALA A 373 -8.57 19.81 -9.61
CA ALA A 373 -7.15 19.59 -9.33
C ALA A 373 -6.48 20.72 -8.52
N LEU A 374 -7.18 21.84 -8.30
CA LEU A 374 -6.68 23.00 -7.56
C LEU A 374 -7.65 23.33 -6.43
N LYS A 375 -7.11 23.59 -5.23
CA LYS A 375 -7.89 24.06 -4.08
C LYS A 375 -8.52 25.43 -4.36
N HIS A 376 -9.70 25.66 -3.81
CA HIS A 376 -10.33 26.97 -3.77
C HIS A 376 -9.92 27.72 -2.51
N LYS A 377 -10.03 29.06 -2.56
CA LYS A 377 -9.76 29.92 -1.41
C LYS A 377 -10.94 29.86 -0.41
N PRO A 378 -10.71 29.54 0.87
CA PRO A 378 -11.70 29.71 1.93
C PRO A 378 -12.26 31.12 2.04
N THR A 379 -13.52 31.26 2.42
CA THR A 379 -14.22 32.54 2.63
C THR A 379 -14.86 32.62 4.01
N GLU A 380 -15.08 33.84 4.50
CA GLU A 380 -15.68 34.08 5.82
C GLU A 380 -17.02 33.33 5.99
N GLY A 381 -17.16 32.60 7.09
CA GLY A 381 -18.33 31.77 7.40
C GLY A 381 -18.29 30.35 6.82
N ASP A 382 -17.30 30.01 5.97
CA ASP A 382 -17.03 28.62 5.62
C ASP A 382 -16.69 27.83 6.89
N GLN A 383 -17.11 26.57 6.93
CA GLN A 383 -17.02 25.71 8.09
C GLN A 383 -15.79 24.81 7.99
N VAL A 384 -15.11 24.64 9.13
CA VAL A 384 -13.97 23.73 9.28
C VAL A 384 -14.46 22.42 9.87
N VAL A 385 -14.23 21.33 9.15
CA VAL A 385 -14.71 19.99 9.48
C VAL A 385 -13.53 19.03 9.60
N ILE A 386 -13.60 18.13 10.56
CA ILE A 386 -12.72 16.97 10.67
C ILE A 386 -13.52 15.71 10.38
N LEU A 387 -13.02 14.87 9.49
CA LEU A 387 -13.54 13.52 9.22
C LEU A 387 -12.55 12.48 9.75
N GLY A 388 -13.06 11.42 10.39
CA GLY A 388 -12.28 10.24 10.74
C GLY A 388 -12.06 10.01 12.25
N GLY A 389 -10.87 9.53 12.63
CA GLY A 389 -10.59 9.00 13.97
C GLY A 389 -10.56 10.01 15.13
N GLU A 390 -10.67 9.49 16.36
CA GLU A 390 -10.58 10.27 17.61
C GLU A 390 -9.13 10.53 18.07
N ASN A 391 -8.94 11.50 18.96
CA ASN A 391 -7.63 11.82 19.53
C ASN A 391 -7.24 10.85 20.66
N TYR A 392 -6.05 10.29 20.55
CA TYR A 392 -5.36 9.50 21.56
C TYR A 392 -3.94 10.05 21.80
N ARG A 393 -3.29 9.66 22.90
CA ARG A 393 -1.89 10.03 23.17
C ARG A 393 -0.93 9.26 22.26
N ILE A 394 -0.81 9.70 21.01
CA ILE A 394 -0.07 9.02 19.94
C ILE A 394 0.80 10.03 19.20
N GLY A 395 2.06 9.66 18.94
CA GLY A 395 2.98 10.45 18.11
C GLY A 395 3.28 11.85 18.64
N MET A 396 3.17 12.08 19.96
CA MET A 396 3.44 13.38 20.55
C MET A 396 4.89 13.80 20.28
N GLY A 397 5.08 14.81 19.41
CA GLY A 397 6.38 15.34 19.03
C GLY A 397 7.10 14.54 17.93
N GLY A 398 6.38 13.71 17.16
CA GLY A 398 6.95 12.83 16.13
C GLY A 398 7.82 13.58 15.10
N ALA A 399 7.43 14.79 14.70
CA ALA A 399 8.22 15.64 13.79
C ALA A 399 9.60 16.04 14.37
N ALA A 400 9.64 16.39 15.66
CA ALA A 400 10.89 16.77 16.34
C ALA A 400 11.79 15.55 16.57
N VAL A 401 11.23 14.41 16.97
CA VAL A 401 11.98 13.17 17.21
C VAL A 401 12.52 12.56 15.91
N SER A 402 11.73 12.55 14.83
CA SER A 402 12.16 12.06 13.51
C SER A 402 13.29 12.90 12.89
N SER A 403 13.35 14.19 13.25
CA SER A 403 14.41 15.12 12.85
C SER A 403 15.74 14.90 13.58
N ALA A 404 15.79 14.03 14.59
CA ALA A 404 16.99 13.73 15.38
C ALA A 404 17.60 12.35 15.07
N ASN A 405 18.82 12.13 15.59
CA ASN A 405 19.48 10.82 15.53
C ASN A 405 18.76 9.80 16.42
N THR A 406 18.54 8.58 15.91
CA THR A 406 17.89 7.51 16.66
C THR A 406 18.80 7.01 17.80
N GLY A 407 18.22 6.72 18.97
CA GLY A 407 18.93 6.35 20.19
C GLY A 407 19.54 7.52 20.99
N ALA A 408 19.22 8.78 20.64
CA ALA A 408 19.73 9.97 21.34
C ALA A 408 18.89 10.42 22.55
N PHE A 409 17.66 9.91 22.71
CA PHE A 409 16.72 10.32 23.76
C PHE A 409 16.45 9.19 24.78
N GLY A 410 15.81 9.51 25.90
CA GLY A 410 15.42 8.53 26.92
C GLY A 410 14.15 7.74 26.54
N SER A 411 13.98 6.56 27.15
CA SER A 411 12.92 5.59 26.82
C SER A 411 11.47 6.12 26.88
N GLY A 412 11.19 7.14 27.70
CA GLY A 412 9.85 7.75 27.77
C GLY A 412 9.46 8.53 26.52
N ILE A 413 10.41 9.17 25.84
CA ILE A 413 10.19 9.90 24.58
C ILE A 413 10.04 8.91 23.42
N GLU A 414 10.73 7.77 23.47
CA GLU A 414 10.70 6.76 22.42
C GLU A 414 9.37 5.97 22.40
N LEU A 415 8.70 5.79 23.54
CA LEU A 415 7.36 5.21 23.59
C LEU A 415 6.30 6.08 22.89
N ASN A 416 6.50 7.40 22.82
CA ASN A 416 5.60 8.30 22.09
C ASN A 416 5.68 8.08 20.57
N ALA A 417 6.72 7.40 20.07
CA ALA A 417 6.89 7.10 18.65
C ALA A 417 6.07 5.90 18.17
N ILE A 418 5.44 5.15 19.08
CA ILE A 418 4.58 4.02 18.74
C ILE A 418 3.33 4.55 18.05
N GLN A 419 3.14 4.09 16.83
CA GLN A 419 2.02 4.48 15.97
C GLN A 419 0.83 3.53 16.14
N ARG A 420 -0.33 3.93 15.60
CA ARG A 420 -1.58 3.16 15.67
C ARG A 420 -2.32 3.25 14.35
N SER A 421 -2.63 2.11 13.75
CA SER A 421 -3.33 2.05 12.47
C SER A 421 -4.76 1.49 12.59
N ASN A 422 -5.74 2.16 11.96
CA ASN A 422 -7.10 1.65 11.80
C ASN A 422 -7.59 1.84 10.34
N PRO A 423 -7.19 0.96 9.41
CA PRO A 423 -7.44 1.16 7.98
C PRO A 423 -8.93 1.28 7.60
N GLU A 424 -9.82 0.62 8.36
CA GLU A 424 -11.27 0.70 8.16
C GLU A 424 -11.83 2.10 8.43
N MET A 425 -11.31 2.80 9.45
CA MET A 425 -11.67 4.18 9.72
C MET A 425 -11.28 5.08 8.54
N GLN A 426 -10.07 4.89 8.00
CA GLN A 426 -9.63 5.63 6.82
C GLN A 426 -10.49 5.32 5.60
N LYS A 427 -10.91 4.06 5.41
CA LYS A 427 -11.82 3.68 4.33
C LYS A 427 -13.17 4.39 4.43
N ARG A 428 -13.73 4.54 5.63
CA ARG A 428 -14.98 5.31 5.86
C ARG A 428 -14.82 6.78 5.49
N ALA A 429 -13.78 7.43 6.01
CA ALA A 429 -13.47 8.82 5.69
C ALA A 429 -13.23 9.01 4.18
N ALA A 430 -12.48 8.10 3.55
CA ALA A 430 -12.23 8.10 2.11
C ALA A 430 -13.51 7.91 1.28
N ASN A 431 -14.44 7.05 1.72
CA ASN A 431 -15.72 6.89 1.04
C ASN A 431 -16.58 8.16 1.10
N ALA A 432 -16.58 8.86 2.24
CA ALA A 432 -17.28 10.15 2.38
C ALA A 432 -16.66 11.23 1.48
N ILE A 433 -15.32 11.30 1.39
CA ILE A 433 -14.64 12.22 0.46
C ILE A 433 -14.93 11.84 -1.00
N ARG A 434 -14.82 10.56 -1.35
CA ARG A 434 -15.13 10.03 -2.70
C ARG A 434 -16.53 10.40 -3.15
N ALA A 435 -17.51 10.31 -2.25
CA ALA A 435 -18.89 10.70 -2.52
C ALA A 435 -19.02 12.17 -2.96
N MET A 436 -18.22 13.08 -2.39
CA MET A 436 -18.22 14.50 -2.73
C MET A 436 -17.47 14.78 -4.03
N VAL A 437 -16.31 14.15 -4.22
CA VAL A 437 -15.48 14.27 -5.44
C VAL A 437 -16.24 13.76 -6.68
N GLU A 438 -16.93 12.63 -6.55
CA GLU A 438 -17.64 12.00 -7.66
C GLU A 438 -18.97 12.67 -8.00
N ALA A 439 -19.52 13.52 -7.11
CA ALA A 439 -20.75 14.25 -7.35
C ALA A 439 -20.66 15.19 -8.58
N GLU A 440 -21.83 15.59 -9.09
CA GLU A 440 -21.92 16.59 -10.17
C GLU A 440 -21.34 17.94 -9.73
N HIS A 441 -21.53 18.30 -8.45
CA HIS A 441 -20.93 19.47 -7.82
C HIS A 441 -20.18 19.03 -6.57
N ASN A 442 -18.85 19.23 -6.56
CA ASN A 442 -18.01 19.02 -5.37
C ASN A 442 -17.96 20.33 -4.55
N PRO A 443 -18.53 20.37 -3.32
CA PRO A 443 -18.54 21.58 -2.50
C PRO A 443 -17.32 21.71 -1.58
N ILE A 444 -16.36 20.76 -1.61
CA ILE A 444 -15.11 20.88 -0.85
C ILE A 444 -14.34 22.09 -1.37
N VAL A 445 -14.06 23.05 -0.50
CA VAL A 445 -13.28 24.26 -0.85
C VAL A 445 -11.80 23.95 -0.77
N SER A 446 -11.39 23.36 0.35
CA SER A 446 -10.02 22.94 0.63
C SER A 446 -10.06 21.67 1.48
N ILE A 447 -9.06 20.80 1.32
CA ILE A 447 -8.89 19.57 2.07
C ILE A 447 -7.41 19.37 2.38
N HIS A 448 -7.11 18.80 3.55
CA HIS A 448 -5.76 18.50 3.99
C HIS A 448 -5.73 17.23 4.84
N ASP A 449 -4.64 16.47 4.76
CA ASP A 449 -4.43 15.31 5.64
C ASP A 449 -4.07 15.77 7.07
N HIS A 450 -4.29 14.90 8.05
CA HIS A 450 -3.61 15.00 9.34
C HIS A 450 -2.43 14.05 9.35
N GLY A 451 -1.22 14.60 9.50
CA GLY A 451 0.03 13.87 9.64
C GLY A 451 0.84 14.40 10.82
N ALA A 452 2.11 14.74 10.55
CA ALA A 452 3.02 15.31 11.54
C ALA A 452 2.45 16.61 12.16
N GLY A 453 2.53 16.75 13.48
CA GLY A 453 1.96 17.88 14.21
C GLY A 453 0.43 17.89 14.37
N GLY A 454 -0.29 16.90 13.84
CA GLY A 454 -1.71 16.70 14.13
C GLY A 454 -2.63 17.83 13.65
N HIS A 455 -3.55 18.29 14.53
CA HIS A 455 -4.46 19.38 14.21
C HIS A 455 -3.72 20.70 13.99
N LEU A 456 -2.58 20.91 14.66
CA LEU A 456 -1.82 22.14 14.53
C LEU A 456 -1.35 22.38 13.10
N ASN A 457 -0.80 21.35 12.45
CA ASN A 457 -0.36 21.47 11.05
C ASN A 457 -1.57 21.53 10.10
N CYS A 458 -2.46 20.54 10.16
CA CYS A 458 -3.59 20.44 9.24
C CYS A 458 -4.51 21.68 9.27
N LEU A 459 -4.95 22.09 10.46
CA LEU A 459 -5.91 23.19 10.58
C LEU A 459 -5.26 24.53 10.27
N SER A 460 -3.98 24.72 10.57
CA SER A 460 -3.30 25.97 10.22
C SER A 460 -3.11 26.13 8.72
N GLU A 461 -2.79 25.06 7.98
CA GLU A 461 -2.71 25.09 6.52
C GLU A 461 -4.09 25.38 5.88
N LEU A 462 -5.17 24.82 6.43
CA LEU A 462 -6.53 25.08 5.94
C LEU A 462 -6.96 26.54 6.12
N VAL A 463 -6.44 27.24 7.13
CA VAL A 463 -6.81 28.61 7.46
C VAL A 463 -5.70 29.63 7.19
N GLU A 464 -4.59 29.24 6.58
CA GLU A 464 -3.39 30.09 6.41
C GLU A 464 -3.73 31.44 5.78
N GLU A 465 -4.52 31.45 4.72
CA GLU A 465 -4.83 32.68 3.98
C GLU A 465 -5.91 33.56 4.62
N THR A 466 -6.65 33.08 5.62
CA THR A 466 -7.87 33.72 6.12
C THR A 466 -7.90 33.88 7.64
N GLY A 467 -7.21 33.04 8.39
CA GLY A 467 -7.50 32.82 9.81
C GLY A 467 -8.76 31.97 10.01
N GLY A 468 -8.93 31.50 11.24
CA GLY A 468 -10.06 30.68 11.66
C GLY A 468 -10.14 30.53 13.18
N ASN A 469 -11.36 30.33 13.66
CA ASN A 469 -11.65 30.09 15.07
C ASN A 469 -12.10 28.64 15.26
N ILE A 470 -11.28 27.84 15.95
CA ILE A 470 -11.51 26.43 16.23
C ILE A 470 -12.01 26.28 17.67
N ASN A 471 -13.13 25.59 17.83
CA ASN A 471 -13.69 25.20 19.11
C ASN A 471 -12.98 23.95 19.65
N LEU A 472 -12.18 24.11 20.70
CA LEU A 472 -11.49 23.02 21.41
C LEU A 472 -12.47 21.93 21.86
N ASP A 473 -13.65 22.32 22.31
CA ASP A 473 -14.65 21.39 22.88
C ASP A 473 -15.33 20.53 21.80
N ALA A 474 -15.15 20.86 20.51
CA ALA A 474 -15.69 20.11 19.37
C ALA A 474 -14.65 19.19 18.73
N LEU A 475 -13.36 19.30 19.10
CA LEU A 475 -12.34 18.39 18.62
C LEU A 475 -12.58 16.97 19.17
N PRO A 476 -12.29 15.92 18.39
CA PRO A 476 -12.64 14.56 18.78
C PRO A 476 -11.73 14.04 19.90
N VAL A 477 -12.26 13.51 21.00
CA VAL A 477 -11.46 13.04 22.15
C VAL A 477 -11.76 11.58 22.46
N GLY A 478 -10.80 10.70 22.17
CA GLY A 478 -10.89 9.27 22.46
C GLY A 478 -10.22 8.88 23.78
N ASP A 479 -9.18 9.62 24.20
CA ASP A 479 -8.57 9.52 25.53
C ASP A 479 -8.96 10.75 26.37
N PRO A 480 -9.77 10.60 27.44
CA PRO A 480 -10.23 11.72 28.26
C PRO A 480 -9.15 12.32 29.15
N THR A 481 -7.93 11.75 29.19
CA THR A 481 -6.81 12.23 29.99
C THR A 481 -5.90 13.23 29.27
N LEU A 482 -6.19 13.51 27.99
CA LEU A 482 -5.40 14.42 27.18
C LEU A 482 -5.55 15.87 27.67
N SER A 483 -4.41 16.53 27.88
CA SER A 483 -4.32 17.99 28.06
C SER A 483 -4.69 18.74 26.77
N ALA A 484 -4.91 20.06 26.85
CA ALA A 484 -5.20 20.87 25.66
C ALA A 484 -4.07 20.80 24.61
N LYS A 485 -2.81 20.80 25.06
CA LYS A 485 -1.61 20.59 24.21
C LYS A 485 -1.69 19.26 23.45
N GLU A 486 -2.06 18.19 24.14
CA GLU A 486 -2.13 16.85 23.55
C GLU A 486 -3.32 16.70 22.59
N ILE A 487 -4.47 17.29 22.92
CA ILE A 487 -5.65 17.29 22.03
C ILE A 487 -5.31 17.92 20.68
N ILE A 488 -4.62 19.06 20.66
CA ILE A 488 -4.32 19.74 19.40
C ILE A 488 -3.04 19.19 18.72
N GLY A 489 -2.08 18.68 19.49
CA GLY A 489 -0.75 18.30 19.00
C GLY A 489 -0.52 16.80 18.74
N ASN A 490 -1.49 15.92 19.00
CA ASN A 490 -1.34 14.49 18.75
C ASN A 490 -1.37 14.13 17.26
N GLU A 491 -0.62 13.10 16.90
CA GLU A 491 -0.54 12.55 15.54
C GLU A 491 -1.43 11.31 15.39
N SER A 492 -2.63 11.32 16.02
CA SER A 492 -3.61 10.25 15.79
C SER A 492 -3.94 10.13 14.30
N GLN A 493 -4.13 8.90 13.85
CA GLN A 493 -4.21 8.56 12.43
C GLN A 493 -5.65 8.63 11.89
N GLU A 494 -5.79 8.42 10.58
CA GLU A 494 -7.07 8.34 9.87
C GLU A 494 -7.97 9.58 10.00
N ARG A 495 -7.38 10.78 10.03
CA ARG A 495 -8.10 12.07 10.09
C ARG A 495 -7.86 12.93 8.84
N MET A 496 -8.89 13.61 8.38
CA MET A 496 -8.87 14.55 7.25
C MET A 496 -9.53 15.87 7.69
N GLY A 497 -8.89 17.00 7.39
CA GLY A 497 -9.46 18.33 7.60
C GLY A 497 -10.04 18.88 6.31
N LEU A 498 -11.21 19.51 6.38
CA LEU A 498 -11.92 20.08 5.24
C LEU A 498 -12.43 21.48 5.55
N VAL A 499 -12.44 22.34 4.54
CA VAL A 499 -13.22 23.57 4.51
C VAL A 499 -14.37 23.38 3.52
N ILE A 500 -15.59 23.66 3.98
CA ILE A 500 -16.81 23.50 3.18
C ILE A 500 -17.79 24.65 3.48
N GLY A 501 -18.56 25.05 2.46
CA GLY A 501 -19.60 26.07 2.63
C GLY A 501 -20.69 25.64 3.61
N GLN A 502 -21.18 26.57 4.42
CA GLN A 502 -22.22 26.32 5.43
C GLN A 502 -23.48 25.64 4.87
N LYS A 503 -23.85 25.95 3.62
CA LYS A 503 -25.03 25.37 2.94
C LYS A 503 -24.89 23.88 2.61
N ASP A 504 -23.65 23.38 2.57
CA ASP A 504 -23.32 22.02 2.11
C ASP A 504 -23.01 21.06 3.28
N ILE A 505 -22.93 21.58 4.51
CA ILE A 505 -22.67 20.81 5.74
C ILE A 505 -23.69 19.68 5.94
N ASP A 506 -24.97 19.94 5.74
CA ASP A 506 -26.01 18.92 5.94
C ASP A 506 -25.87 17.77 4.92
N THR A 507 -25.37 18.06 3.72
CA THR A 507 -25.10 17.03 2.70
C THR A 507 -23.92 16.17 3.11
N LEU A 508 -22.81 16.79 3.55
CA LEU A 508 -21.67 16.05 4.08
C LEU A 508 -22.07 15.21 5.30
N ALA A 509 -22.90 15.73 6.19
CA ALA A 509 -23.37 15.01 7.37
C ALA A 509 -24.21 13.77 7.02
N ARG A 510 -25.13 13.86 6.04
CA ARG A 510 -25.90 12.70 5.57
C ARG A 510 -25.00 11.63 4.93
N ILE A 511 -24.00 12.06 4.16
CA ILE A 511 -23.01 11.15 3.55
C ILE A 511 -22.17 10.48 4.63
N ALA A 512 -21.64 11.26 5.57
CA ALA A 512 -20.82 10.78 6.67
C ALA A 512 -21.61 9.79 7.55
N GLU A 513 -22.87 10.08 7.88
CA GLU A 513 -23.76 9.16 8.60
C GLU A 513 -24.00 7.86 7.80
N ARG A 514 -24.27 7.97 6.50
CA ARG A 514 -24.48 6.81 5.63
C ARG A 514 -23.25 5.91 5.58
N GLU A 515 -22.07 6.48 5.36
CA GLU A 515 -20.77 5.77 5.35
C GLU A 515 -20.26 5.44 6.76
N ARG A 516 -20.96 5.90 7.81
CA ARG A 516 -20.56 5.82 9.21
C ARG A 516 -19.19 6.47 9.47
N ALA A 517 -18.77 7.45 8.68
CA ALA A 517 -17.55 8.21 8.92
C ALA A 517 -17.80 9.24 10.03
N PRO A 518 -17.05 9.25 11.14
CA PRO A 518 -17.21 10.28 12.15
C PRO A 518 -16.91 11.66 11.55
N MET A 519 -17.74 12.65 11.90
CA MET A 519 -17.66 14.02 11.39
C MET A 519 -17.80 15.00 12.54
N TYR A 520 -16.88 15.96 12.62
CA TYR A 520 -16.83 16.98 13.65
C TYR A 520 -16.75 18.35 12.98
N THR A 521 -17.77 19.19 13.16
CA THR A 521 -17.69 20.60 12.76
C THR A 521 -17.00 21.36 13.87
N VAL A 522 -15.74 21.72 13.64
CA VAL A 522 -14.84 22.18 14.72
C VAL A 522 -14.58 23.67 14.71
N GLY A 523 -14.91 24.39 13.64
CA GLY A 523 -14.65 25.82 13.59
C GLY A 523 -15.20 26.49 12.34
N GLU A 524 -14.86 27.76 12.20
CA GLU A 524 -15.24 28.58 11.06
C GLU A 524 -14.10 29.50 10.60
N ILE A 525 -14.15 29.87 9.33
CA ILE A 525 -13.23 30.83 8.71
C ILE A 525 -13.64 32.25 9.11
N THR A 526 -12.69 33.03 9.64
CA THR A 526 -12.93 34.37 10.22
C THR A 526 -12.48 35.53 9.34
N ASN A 527 -11.55 35.29 8.40
CA ASN A 527 -10.94 36.31 7.54
C ASN A 527 -10.21 37.46 8.29
N ASP A 528 -9.83 37.23 9.56
CA ASP A 528 -9.10 38.18 10.41
C ASP A 528 -7.60 37.88 10.53
N HIS A 529 -7.12 36.86 9.80
CA HIS A 529 -5.73 36.37 9.81
C HIS A 529 -5.23 35.94 11.19
N ARG A 530 -6.14 35.51 12.07
CA ARG A 530 -5.81 34.91 13.37
C ARG A 530 -6.15 33.43 13.39
N PHE A 531 -5.29 32.63 14.03
CA PHE A 531 -5.55 31.23 14.32
C PHE A 531 -5.76 31.08 15.82
N THR A 532 -7.02 30.88 16.19
CA THR A 532 -7.42 30.72 17.59
C THR A 532 -8.02 29.34 17.78
N ILE A 533 -7.55 28.62 18.80
CA ILE A 533 -8.22 27.44 19.33
C ILE A 533 -8.70 27.80 20.73
N GLU A 534 -10.01 27.83 20.94
CA GLU A 534 -10.63 28.23 22.21
C GLU A 534 -11.68 27.22 22.68
N SER A 535 -11.75 27.00 24.00
CA SER A 535 -12.86 26.27 24.61
C SER A 535 -14.06 27.20 24.73
N LYS A 536 -15.16 26.90 24.03
CA LYS A 536 -16.40 27.68 24.17
C LYS A 536 -17.03 27.54 25.56
N THR A 537 -16.79 26.42 26.25
CA THR A 537 -17.34 26.15 27.58
C THR A 537 -16.51 26.75 28.71
N LYS A 538 -15.18 26.75 28.61
CA LYS A 538 -14.27 27.25 29.67
C LYS A 538 -13.72 28.65 29.39
N GLY A 539 -13.67 29.06 28.12
CA GLY A 539 -13.05 30.32 27.68
C GLY A 539 -11.52 30.26 27.58
N ASP A 540 -10.92 29.11 27.91
CA ASP A 540 -9.48 28.89 27.82
C ASP A 540 -9.02 28.90 26.35
N LYS A 541 -7.90 29.56 26.07
CA LYS A 541 -7.30 29.69 24.72
C LYS A 541 -5.91 29.05 24.69
N PRO A 542 -5.80 27.73 24.46
CA PRO A 542 -4.49 27.08 24.32
C PRO A 542 -3.69 27.61 23.13
N MET A 543 -4.32 28.13 22.07
CA MET A 543 -3.65 28.70 20.91
C MET A 543 -4.33 30.02 20.51
N ASP A 544 -3.57 31.11 20.42
CA ASP A 544 -4.09 32.41 19.95
C ASP A 544 -3.00 33.26 19.28
N PHE A 545 -2.70 32.95 18.03
CA PHE A 545 -1.68 33.61 17.22
C PHE A 545 -2.27 34.38 16.03
N ALA A 546 -1.61 35.47 15.63
CA ALA A 546 -1.71 35.89 14.24
C ALA A 546 -1.02 34.83 13.37
N ILE A 547 -1.55 34.53 12.19
CA ILE A 547 -0.98 33.50 11.32
C ILE A 547 0.52 33.74 11.05
N GLU A 548 0.91 35.01 10.84
CA GLU A 548 2.30 35.42 10.64
C GLU A 548 3.23 35.09 11.81
N ASP A 549 2.72 35.06 13.05
CA ASP A 549 3.51 34.79 14.25
C ASP A 549 3.81 33.28 14.39
N MET A 550 2.93 32.42 13.88
CA MET A 550 3.13 30.98 13.89
C MET A 550 4.18 30.52 12.85
N PHE A 551 4.23 31.25 11.73
CA PHE A 551 5.13 30.99 10.60
C PHE A 551 6.37 31.89 10.58
N GLY A 552 6.66 32.61 11.66
CA GLY A 552 7.78 33.54 11.76
C GLY A 552 9.10 32.97 11.26
N SER A 553 9.90 33.80 10.59
CA SER A 553 11.10 33.34 9.88
C SER A 553 12.20 32.88 10.84
N SER A 554 12.44 31.57 10.90
CA SER A 554 13.75 31.04 11.33
C SER A 554 14.83 31.55 10.37
N PRO A 555 16.05 31.86 10.85
CA PRO A 555 17.16 32.21 9.98
C PRO A 555 17.50 31.10 8.99
N LYS A 556 18.14 31.48 7.88
CA LYS A 556 18.46 30.56 6.79
C LYS A 556 19.50 29.54 7.26
N THR A 557 19.17 28.25 7.20
CA THR A 557 20.11 27.16 7.50
C THR A 557 21.33 27.23 6.59
N ILE A 558 22.52 27.14 7.18
CA ILE A 558 23.81 27.10 6.48
C ILE A 558 24.42 25.71 6.71
N MET A 559 24.66 24.98 5.62
CA MET A 559 25.34 23.68 5.60
C MET A 559 26.77 23.91 5.11
N ASP A 560 27.74 23.89 6.02
CA ASP A 560 29.17 24.06 5.70
C ASP A 560 29.88 22.71 5.82
N ASP A 561 30.41 22.20 4.71
CA ASP A 561 31.03 20.88 4.61
C ASP A 561 32.18 20.85 3.59
N GLN A 562 32.97 19.79 3.61
CA GLN A 562 34.10 19.58 2.71
C GLN A 562 33.93 18.29 1.91
N THR A 563 34.39 18.30 0.67
CA THR A 563 34.40 17.09 -0.16
C THR A 563 35.41 16.08 0.40
N ILE A 564 34.90 14.93 0.84
CA ILE A 564 35.74 13.80 1.27
C ILE A 564 35.75 12.74 0.19
N ASN A 565 36.91 12.57 -0.46
CA ASN A 565 37.14 11.48 -1.39
C ASN A 565 37.43 10.17 -0.64
N ARG A 566 36.58 9.17 -0.83
CA ARG A 566 36.73 7.85 -0.22
C ARG A 566 36.99 6.83 -1.31
N VAL A 567 38.02 6.01 -1.14
CA VAL A 567 38.40 4.96 -2.09
C VAL A 567 38.19 3.63 -1.40
N TYR A 568 37.34 2.80 -1.97
CA TYR A 568 37.06 1.46 -1.44
C TYR A 568 37.93 0.41 -2.11
N ALA A 569 38.12 -0.73 -1.44
CA ALA A 569 38.83 -1.86 -2.01
C ALA A 569 38.17 -2.37 -3.30
N ASP A 570 38.99 -2.67 -4.30
CA ASP A 570 38.54 -3.26 -5.56
C ASP A 570 38.16 -4.74 -5.40
N LEU A 571 37.51 -5.30 -6.42
CA LEU A 571 37.00 -6.68 -6.42
C LEU A 571 38.07 -7.68 -6.85
N ASP A 572 38.20 -8.79 -6.11
CA ASP A 572 39.01 -9.95 -6.50
C ASP A 572 38.11 -11.14 -6.83
N TYR A 573 38.20 -11.66 -8.06
CA TYR A 573 37.34 -12.73 -8.54
C TYR A 573 38.00 -13.60 -9.61
N SER A 574 37.39 -14.76 -9.86
CA SER A 574 37.83 -15.69 -10.89
C SER A 574 36.64 -16.24 -11.69
N VAL A 575 36.81 -16.35 -13.01
CA VAL A 575 35.85 -17.01 -13.91
C VAL A 575 35.51 -18.45 -13.44
N SER A 576 36.47 -19.14 -12.81
CA SER A 576 36.26 -20.49 -12.29
C SER A 576 35.23 -20.60 -11.15
N LYS A 577 34.86 -19.47 -10.53
CA LYS A 577 33.92 -19.38 -9.40
C LYS A 577 32.55 -18.83 -9.78
N VAL A 578 32.26 -18.62 -11.07
CA VAL A 578 30.99 -18.04 -11.55
C VAL A 578 29.77 -18.77 -10.97
N GLU A 579 29.79 -20.11 -10.88
CA GLU A 579 28.70 -20.89 -10.29
C GLU A 579 28.54 -20.64 -8.78
N GLU A 580 29.63 -20.51 -8.04
CA GLU A 580 29.61 -20.15 -6.61
C GLU A 580 29.00 -18.76 -6.42
N TYR A 581 29.48 -17.78 -7.19
CA TYR A 581 29.01 -16.41 -7.14
C TYR A 581 27.53 -16.29 -7.49
N LEU A 582 27.09 -16.97 -8.56
CA LEU A 582 25.69 -16.97 -8.97
C LEU A 582 24.78 -17.54 -7.88
N ASN A 583 25.17 -18.64 -7.24
CA ASN A 583 24.39 -19.22 -6.15
C ASN A 583 24.26 -18.28 -4.94
N GLN A 584 25.31 -17.52 -4.61
CA GLN A 584 25.26 -16.53 -3.52
C GLN A 584 24.39 -15.32 -3.92
N LEU A 585 24.60 -14.81 -5.13
CA LEU A 585 23.90 -13.65 -5.69
C LEU A 585 22.39 -13.84 -5.71
N LEU A 586 21.91 -15.00 -6.19
CA LEU A 586 20.48 -15.32 -6.27
C LEU A 586 19.81 -15.43 -4.89
N GLN A 587 20.57 -15.43 -3.79
CA GLN A 587 20.05 -15.48 -2.43
C GLN A 587 20.06 -14.10 -1.73
N LEU A 588 20.68 -13.06 -2.31
CA LEU A 588 20.57 -11.70 -1.78
C LEU A 588 19.12 -11.23 -1.86
N GLU A 589 18.62 -10.57 -0.82
CA GLU A 589 17.22 -10.13 -0.72
C GLU A 589 16.80 -9.21 -1.88
N ALA A 590 17.72 -8.37 -2.38
CA ALA A 590 17.49 -7.51 -3.54
C ALA A 590 17.30 -8.29 -4.86
N VAL A 591 17.91 -9.48 -4.98
CA VAL A 591 17.92 -10.32 -6.19
C VAL A 591 16.89 -11.45 -6.11
N ALA A 592 16.83 -12.14 -4.98
CA ALA A 592 15.99 -13.31 -4.74
C ALA A 592 14.49 -13.02 -4.93
N SER A 593 13.68 -14.07 -5.02
CA SER A 593 12.23 -13.94 -5.19
C SER A 593 11.59 -13.06 -4.12
N LYS A 594 10.64 -12.21 -4.54
CA LYS A 594 9.83 -11.36 -3.66
C LYS A 594 8.48 -11.98 -3.33
N ASP A 595 8.32 -13.28 -3.57
CA ASP A 595 7.04 -13.99 -3.45
C ASP A 595 6.43 -13.88 -2.04
N TRP A 596 7.26 -13.88 -0.99
CA TRP A 596 6.82 -13.66 0.40
C TRP A 596 6.20 -12.27 0.63
N LEU A 597 6.59 -11.24 -0.14
CA LEU A 597 5.98 -9.91 -0.09
C LEU A 597 4.66 -9.89 -0.85
N THR A 598 4.63 -10.51 -2.03
CA THR A 598 3.46 -10.43 -2.92
C THR A 598 2.34 -11.36 -2.47
N ASN A 599 2.63 -12.57 -1.98
CA ASN A 599 1.62 -13.61 -1.72
C ASN A 599 0.60 -13.28 -0.62
N LYS A 600 0.82 -12.22 0.17
CA LYS A 600 -0.09 -11.72 1.21
C LYS A 600 -0.76 -10.38 0.92
N VAL A 601 -0.39 -9.74 -0.18
CA VAL A 601 -0.82 -8.40 -0.57
C VAL A 601 -1.92 -8.49 -1.61
N ASP A 602 -3.04 -7.80 -1.45
CA ASP A 602 -4.07 -7.71 -2.48
C ASP A 602 -3.49 -7.07 -3.76
N ARG A 603 -3.73 -7.72 -4.91
CA ARG A 603 -3.25 -7.31 -6.24
C ARG A 603 -4.37 -7.29 -7.27
N CYS A 604 -5.62 -7.16 -6.84
CA CYS A 604 -6.79 -7.22 -7.72
C CYS A 604 -7.97 -6.34 -7.29
N VAL A 605 -7.99 -5.85 -6.04
CA VAL A 605 -9.07 -5.00 -5.50
C VAL A 605 -9.33 -3.76 -6.35
N GLY A 606 -10.62 -3.41 -6.47
CA GLY A 606 -11.11 -2.36 -7.33
C GLY A 606 -11.38 -2.81 -8.77
N GLY A 607 -10.95 -4.02 -9.18
CA GLY A 607 -11.14 -4.53 -10.54
C GLY A 607 -10.51 -3.63 -11.61
N ARG A 608 -9.39 -2.99 -11.27
CA ARG A 608 -8.65 -2.05 -12.15
C ARG A 608 -7.16 -2.35 -12.22
N VAL A 609 -6.67 -3.38 -11.55
CA VAL A 609 -5.26 -3.78 -11.67
C VAL A 609 -5.05 -4.40 -13.04
N ALA A 610 -4.27 -3.72 -13.89
CA ALA A 610 -3.98 -4.18 -15.25
C ALA A 610 -2.63 -4.88 -15.36
N LYS A 611 -1.67 -4.51 -14.50
CA LYS A 611 -0.42 -5.24 -14.33
C LYS A 611 0.00 -5.22 -12.87
N GLN A 612 0.42 -6.39 -12.39
CA GLN A 612 0.96 -6.62 -11.06
C GLN A 612 2.24 -7.45 -11.17
N GLN A 613 2.93 -7.67 -10.06
CA GLN A 613 4.28 -8.22 -9.98
C GLN A 613 4.43 -9.61 -10.62
N CYS A 614 3.43 -10.49 -10.51
CA CYS A 614 3.53 -11.89 -10.94
C CYS A 614 3.29 -12.07 -12.45
N THR A 615 4.00 -13.01 -13.08
CA THR A 615 3.85 -13.34 -14.51
C THR A 615 3.98 -14.84 -14.78
N GLY A 616 3.56 -15.25 -15.97
CA GLY A 616 3.63 -16.63 -16.48
C GLY A 616 2.73 -17.63 -15.75
N PRO A 617 2.70 -18.90 -16.22
CA PRO A 617 1.87 -19.93 -15.61
C PRO A 617 2.27 -20.31 -14.18
N LEU A 618 3.51 -20.03 -13.75
CA LEU A 618 3.96 -20.26 -12.37
C LEU A 618 3.72 -19.06 -11.43
N GLN A 619 3.22 -17.93 -11.97
CA GLN A 619 2.89 -16.73 -11.20
C GLN A 619 4.05 -16.22 -10.32
N LEU A 620 5.23 -16.05 -10.91
CA LEU A 620 6.42 -15.57 -10.20
C LEU A 620 6.55 -14.04 -10.29
N PRO A 621 6.96 -13.34 -9.21
CA PRO A 621 6.98 -11.88 -9.11
C PRO A 621 8.14 -11.24 -9.90
N LEU A 622 8.03 -11.18 -11.22
CA LEU A 622 9.09 -10.75 -12.14
C LEU A 622 8.73 -9.55 -13.02
N ASN A 623 7.46 -9.11 -13.08
CA ASN A 623 7.09 -7.98 -13.93
C ASN A 623 7.82 -6.69 -13.52
N ASN A 624 8.34 -5.98 -14.53
CA ASN A 624 9.10 -4.74 -14.37
C ASN A 624 8.28 -3.56 -13.80
N LEU A 625 6.96 -3.56 -14.02
CA LEU A 625 6.09 -2.43 -13.69
C LEU A 625 4.72 -2.86 -13.17
N GLY A 626 4.11 -1.97 -12.38
CA GLY A 626 2.70 -2.03 -12.02
C GLY A 626 1.87 -1.09 -12.90
N ALA A 627 0.62 -1.46 -13.20
CA ALA A 627 -0.31 -0.61 -13.93
C ALA A 627 -1.76 -0.72 -13.45
N MET A 628 -2.44 0.41 -13.37
CA MET A 628 -3.86 0.51 -13.05
C MET A 628 -4.64 1.05 -14.25
N ALA A 629 -5.77 0.43 -14.61
CA ALA A 629 -6.76 1.02 -15.48
C ALA A 629 -7.42 2.23 -14.81
N LEU A 630 -7.73 3.28 -15.57
CA LEU A 630 -8.40 4.48 -15.04
C LEU A 630 -9.91 4.28 -14.83
N ASP A 631 -10.53 3.41 -15.63
CA ASP A 631 -11.94 3.03 -15.53
C ASP A 631 -12.17 1.56 -15.95
N TYR A 632 -13.45 1.14 -16.02
CA TYR A 632 -13.85 -0.22 -16.40
C TYR A 632 -14.15 -0.39 -17.91
N LYS A 633 -14.04 0.66 -18.72
CA LYS A 633 -14.57 0.70 -20.09
C LYS A 633 -13.51 0.99 -21.15
N GLY A 634 -12.66 1.95 -20.87
CA GLY A 634 -11.53 2.36 -21.68
C GLY A 634 -10.37 1.38 -21.59
N LYS A 635 -9.25 1.80 -22.19
CA LYS A 635 -7.99 1.06 -22.26
C LYS A 635 -6.81 1.86 -21.68
N GLU A 636 -7.09 3.08 -21.24
CA GLU A 636 -6.11 3.98 -20.66
C GLU A 636 -5.87 3.62 -19.18
N GLY A 637 -4.67 3.88 -18.71
CA GLY A 637 -4.23 3.54 -17.36
C GLY A 637 -3.07 4.39 -16.89
N ILE A 638 -2.52 4.05 -15.74
CA ILE A 638 -1.32 4.66 -15.17
C ILE A 638 -0.30 3.55 -14.94
N ALA A 639 0.87 3.68 -15.55
CA ALA A 639 2.02 2.81 -15.28
C ALA A 639 2.88 3.42 -14.18
N THR A 640 3.44 2.60 -13.29
CA THR A 640 4.33 3.05 -12.21
C THR A 640 5.46 2.08 -11.88
N THR A 641 6.62 2.64 -11.56
CA THR A 641 7.87 1.93 -11.26
C THR A 641 8.69 2.68 -10.22
N VAL A 642 9.75 2.04 -9.73
CA VAL A 642 10.71 2.62 -8.80
C VAL A 642 12.15 2.36 -9.27
N GLY A 643 13.10 3.17 -8.80
CA GLY A 643 14.54 2.94 -8.99
C GLY A 643 15.37 3.60 -7.91
N HIS A 644 16.47 2.96 -7.52
CA HIS A 644 17.43 3.43 -6.52
C HIS A 644 18.78 2.73 -6.70
N ALA A 645 19.89 3.44 -6.42
CA ALA A 645 21.23 2.85 -6.53
C ALA A 645 22.15 3.30 -5.37
N PRO A 646 21.79 2.97 -4.11
CA PRO A 646 22.49 3.50 -2.93
C PRO A 646 23.93 3.02 -2.82
N VAL A 647 24.24 1.77 -3.20
CA VAL A 647 25.61 1.25 -3.12
C VAL A 647 26.51 1.91 -4.17
N VAL A 648 25.98 2.16 -5.38
CA VAL A 648 26.65 3.03 -6.37
C VAL A 648 26.89 4.44 -5.82
N ALA A 649 25.88 5.00 -5.13
CA ALA A 649 25.97 6.33 -4.54
C ALA A 649 27.08 6.43 -3.48
N ILE A 650 27.43 5.34 -2.78
CA ILE A 650 28.56 5.31 -1.84
C ILE A 650 29.86 5.73 -2.53
N VAL A 651 30.10 5.23 -3.75
CA VAL A 651 31.28 5.57 -4.57
C VAL A 651 31.11 6.93 -5.25
N ASP A 652 30.02 7.11 -6.01
CA ASP A 652 29.71 8.37 -6.67
C ASP A 652 28.22 8.73 -6.54
N PRO A 653 27.86 9.75 -5.72
CA PRO A 653 26.47 10.15 -5.52
C PRO A 653 25.80 10.69 -6.81
N ALA A 654 26.58 11.21 -7.77
CA ALA A 654 26.04 11.64 -9.06
C ALA A 654 25.64 10.43 -9.93
N ALA A 655 26.49 9.40 -9.98
CA ALA A 655 26.17 8.14 -10.66
C ALA A 655 24.96 7.45 -10.03
N GLY A 656 24.90 7.41 -8.69
CA GLY A 656 23.77 6.84 -7.96
C GLY A 656 22.44 7.52 -8.32
N SER A 657 22.43 8.85 -8.42
CA SER A 657 21.22 9.60 -8.80
C SER A 657 20.81 9.38 -10.26
N ARG A 658 21.79 9.30 -11.19
CA ARG A 658 21.51 9.01 -12.61
C ARG A 658 20.97 7.59 -12.79
N ASN A 659 21.57 6.62 -12.11
CA ASN A 659 21.10 5.23 -12.16
C ASN A 659 19.72 5.06 -11.52
N ALA A 660 19.40 5.76 -10.43
CA ALA A 660 18.07 5.71 -9.83
C ALA A 660 16.96 6.17 -10.80
N ILE A 661 17.19 7.27 -11.54
CA ILE A 661 16.27 7.71 -12.60
C ILE A 661 16.23 6.67 -13.74
N ALA A 662 17.39 6.20 -14.16
CA ALA A 662 17.50 5.32 -15.32
C ALA A 662 16.89 3.93 -15.08
N GLU A 663 17.00 3.38 -13.87
CA GLU A 663 16.34 2.14 -13.44
C GLU A 663 14.81 2.29 -13.39
N ALA A 664 14.31 3.40 -12.83
CA ALA A 664 12.88 3.68 -12.85
C ALA A 664 12.35 3.75 -14.29
N LEU A 665 13.14 4.30 -15.22
CA LEU A 665 12.80 4.42 -16.64
C LEU A 665 12.96 3.08 -17.40
N SER A 666 13.99 2.29 -17.12
CA SER A 666 14.18 0.97 -17.76
C SER A 666 13.06 0.01 -17.37
N ASN A 667 12.51 0.15 -16.16
CA ASN A 667 11.34 -0.58 -15.72
C ASN A 667 10.03 -0.11 -16.41
N ILE A 668 9.81 1.19 -16.60
CA ILE A 668 8.51 1.70 -17.10
C ILE A 668 8.36 1.62 -18.62
N VAL A 669 9.47 1.44 -19.35
CA VAL A 669 9.50 1.44 -20.83
C VAL A 669 8.65 0.34 -21.48
N TRP A 670 8.23 -0.67 -20.72
CA TRP A 670 7.44 -1.80 -21.21
C TRP A 670 5.94 -1.51 -21.31
N ALA A 671 5.47 -0.37 -20.78
CA ALA A 671 4.11 0.11 -20.96
C ALA A 671 4.04 1.12 -22.13
N PRO A 672 2.95 1.14 -22.94
CA PRO A 672 2.79 2.12 -24.01
C PRO A 672 2.43 3.51 -23.46
N LEU A 673 3.41 4.38 -23.33
CA LEU A 673 3.24 5.70 -22.73
C LEU A 673 2.80 6.74 -23.76
N LYS A 674 1.93 7.65 -23.33
CA LYS A 674 1.56 8.82 -24.12
C LYS A 674 2.82 9.61 -24.44
N GLU A 675 3.12 9.90 -25.71
CA GLU A 675 4.30 10.68 -26.11
C GLU A 675 5.67 10.13 -25.62
N GLY A 676 5.75 8.84 -25.28
CA GLY A 676 7.00 8.19 -24.83
C GLY A 676 7.54 8.79 -23.53
N ILE A 677 8.86 8.98 -23.45
CA ILE A 677 9.54 9.42 -22.21
C ILE A 677 9.04 10.77 -21.67
N LYS A 678 8.58 11.66 -22.56
CA LYS A 678 8.21 13.04 -22.19
C LYS A 678 7.01 13.11 -21.25
N ASN A 679 6.14 12.09 -21.24
CA ASN A 679 4.98 12.05 -20.34
C ASN A 679 5.31 11.51 -18.94
N VAL A 680 6.53 11.00 -18.73
CA VAL A 680 6.95 10.51 -17.41
C VAL A 680 7.16 11.68 -16.46
N SER A 681 6.57 11.57 -15.27
CA SER A 681 6.82 12.46 -14.13
C SER A 681 7.34 11.66 -12.94
N LEU A 682 8.25 12.28 -12.18
CA LEU A 682 9.00 11.61 -11.12
C LEU A 682 8.64 12.16 -9.72
N SER A 683 8.74 11.30 -8.72
CA SER A 683 8.89 11.67 -7.32
C SER A 683 10.30 11.32 -6.86
N ALA A 684 11.00 12.25 -6.21
CA ALA A 684 12.33 12.00 -5.67
C ALA A 684 12.32 12.06 -4.13
N ASN A 685 12.64 10.94 -3.48
CA ASN A 685 12.68 10.81 -2.02
C ASN A 685 14.11 10.64 -1.53
N TRP A 686 14.57 11.55 -0.67
CA TRP A 686 15.98 11.70 -0.30
C TRP A 686 16.23 11.24 1.13
N MET A 687 16.93 10.13 1.31
CA MET A 687 17.33 9.60 2.62
C MET A 687 18.83 9.82 2.77
N TRP A 688 19.22 10.71 3.68
CA TRP A 688 20.62 11.11 3.84
C TRP A 688 21.01 11.30 5.31
N ALA A 689 22.28 11.13 5.63
CA ALA A 689 22.83 11.33 6.97
C ALA A 689 23.50 12.71 7.07
N CYS A 690 22.73 13.79 6.96
CA CYS A 690 23.25 15.15 6.97
C CYS A 690 23.98 15.49 8.29
N ASN A 691 24.83 16.52 8.26
CA ASN A 691 25.69 16.92 9.38
C ASN A 691 26.73 15.86 9.78
N ASN A 692 27.09 14.96 8.86
CA ASN A 692 28.22 14.04 8.99
C ASN A 692 29.26 14.40 7.93
N ALA A 693 30.54 14.31 8.28
CA ALA A 693 31.63 14.81 7.44
C ALA A 693 31.59 14.27 5.99
N GLY A 694 31.47 15.20 5.03
CA GLY A 694 31.38 14.95 3.60
C GLY A 694 30.01 14.53 3.08
N GLU A 695 29.02 14.26 3.93
CA GLU A 695 27.69 13.81 3.47
C GLU A 695 26.83 14.95 2.93
N ASP A 696 26.96 16.18 3.43
CA ASP A 696 26.19 17.33 2.92
C ASP A 696 26.68 17.72 1.52
N ALA A 697 28.00 17.68 1.31
CA ALA A 697 28.60 17.84 -0.02
C ALA A 697 28.12 16.75 -1.02
N ARG A 698 28.01 15.50 -0.54
CA ARG A 698 27.53 14.38 -1.36
C ARG A 698 26.05 14.50 -1.70
N LEU A 699 25.20 14.94 -0.76
CA LEU A 699 23.78 15.21 -1.02
C LEU A 699 23.60 16.30 -2.09
N TYR A 700 24.34 17.41 -1.99
CA TYR A 700 24.28 18.47 -2.99
C TYR A 700 24.64 17.96 -4.39
N LYS A 701 25.73 17.18 -4.48
CA LYS A 701 26.17 16.54 -5.73
C LYS A 701 25.10 15.59 -6.29
N ALA A 702 24.43 14.81 -5.43
CA ALA A 702 23.34 13.90 -5.81
C ALA A 702 22.14 14.65 -6.40
N VAL A 703 21.61 15.63 -5.65
CA VAL A 703 20.44 16.44 -6.05
C VAL A 703 20.70 17.17 -7.36
N LYS A 704 21.89 17.78 -7.50
CA LYS A 704 22.27 18.46 -8.74
C LYS A 704 22.30 17.48 -9.93
N ALA A 705 22.92 16.32 -9.78
CA ALA A 705 23.00 15.32 -10.84
C ALA A 705 21.62 14.76 -11.22
N CYS A 706 20.74 14.54 -10.24
CA CYS A 706 19.35 14.13 -10.45
C CYS A 706 18.58 15.18 -11.28
N SER A 707 18.64 16.45 -10.85
CA SER A 707 18.03 17.57 -11.57
C SER A 707 18.56 17.70 -13.00
N ASP A 708 19.89 17.72 -13.17
CA ASP A 708 20.51 17.90 -14.48
C ASP A 708 20.15 16.75 -15.42
N PHE A 709 20.15 15.50 -14.94
CA PHE A 709 19.78 14.34 -15.77
C PHE A 709 18.30 14.34 -16.16
N ALA A 710 17.39 14.67 -15.24
CA ALA A 710 15.97 14.83 -15.57
C ALA A 710 15.76 15.90 -16.66
N ILE A 711 16.51 17.01 -16.59
CA ILE A 711 16.48 18.07 -17.61
C ILE A 711 17.05 17.57 -18.95
N GLU A 712 18.19 16.86 -18.95
CA GLU A 712 18.80 16.25 -20.14
C GLU A 712 17.81 15.30 -20.86
N LEU A 713 17.03 14.54 -20.10
CA LEU A 713 16.01 13.63 -20.63
C LEU A 713 14.74 14.37 -21.10
N GLY A 714 14.48 15.57 -20.58
CA GLY A 714 13.29 16.36 -20.90
C GLY A 714 12.06 16.01 -20.06
N ILE A 715 12.28 15.56 -18.82
CA ILE A 715 11.24 15.17 -17.86
C ILE A 715 11.32 16.02 -16.58
N ASN A 716 10.38 15.84 -15.66
CA ASN A 716 10.23 16.67 -14.47
C ASN A 716 10.14 15.85 -13.17
N ILE A 717 10.43 16.52 -12.06
CA ILE A 717 10.32 16.00 -10.69
C ILE A 717 9.35 16.92 -9.91
N PRO A 718 8.03 16.81 -10.11
CA PRO A 718 7.03 17.74 -9.55
C PRO A 718 6.73 17.52 -8.06
N THR A 719 7.23 16.44 -7.46
CA THR A 719 7.00 16.09 -6.05
C THR A 719 8.19 15.31 -5.49
N GLY A 720 8.26 15.19 -4.18
CA GLY A 720 9.34 14.50 -3.47
C GLY A 720 9.27 14.75 -1.97
N LYS A 721 10.13 14.07 -1.23
CA LYS A 721 10.31 14.26 0.22
C LYS A 721 11.75 14.01 0.63
N ASP A 722 12.09 14.34 1.86
CA ASP A 722 13.41 14.11 2.42
C ASP A 722 13.35 13.59 3.86
N SER A 723 14.39 12.83 4.24
CA SER A 723 14.64 12.27 5.56
C SER A 723 16.15 12.35 5.81
N LEU A 724 16.57 13.34 6.60
CA LEU A 724 17.96 13.82 6.61
C LEU A 724 18.78 13.46 7.86
N SER A 725 18.25 12.53 8.65
CA SER A 725 18.85 12.04 9.91
C SER A 725 19.12 10.53 9.86
N MET A 726 19.57 10.01 8.72
CA MET A 726 19.73 8.58 8.45
C MET A 726 20.97 7.95 9.11
N LYS A 727 20.96 7.93 10.44
CA LYS A 727 22.05 7.45 11.30
C LYS A 727 21.49 6.79 12.56
N GLN A 728 22.10 5.67 12.95
CA GLN A 728 21.82 4.99 14.22
C GLN A 728 23.00 5.15 15.18
N LYS A 729 22.74 5.65 16.39
CA LYS A 729 23.75 5.69 17.46
C LYS A 729 23.57 4.51 18.40
N TYR A 730 24.69 3.91 18.80
CA TYR A 730 24.81 2.92 19.86
C TYR A 730 25.67 3.52 21.00
N PRO A 731 25.69 2.92 22.21
CA PRO A 731 26.39 3.51 23.36
C PRO A 731 27.86 3.88 23.13
N ASN A 732 28.58 3.13 22.28
CA ASN A 732 30.00 3.38 21.98
C ASN A 732 30.31 3.25 20.46
N ASP A 733 29.30 3.32 19.60
CA ASP A 733 29.44 3.05 18.16
C ASP A 733 28.35 3.76 17.35
N GLU A 734 28.50 3.85 16.03
CA GLU A 734 27.48 4.42 15.14
C GLU A 734 27.48 3.76 13.76
N VAL A 735 26.30 3.69 13.16
CA VAL A 735 26.12 3.19 11.79
C VAL A 735 25.45 4.26 10.95
N ILE A 736 26.04 4.55 9.79
CA ILE A 736 25.54 5.54 8.83
C ILE A 736 24.84 4.82 7.68
N ALA A 737 23.60 5.20 7.38
CA ALA A 737 22.94 4.66 6.20
C ALA A 737 23.55 5.25 4.92
N PRO A 738 23.75 4.45 3.86
CA PRO A 738 24.13 4.98 2.54
C PRO A 738 23.16 6.07 2.08
N GLY A 739 23.71 7.19 1.59
CA GLY A 739 22.92 8.26 0.97
C GLY A 739 22.12 7.73 -0.22
N THR A 740 20.80 7.86 -0.15
CA THR A 740 19.86 7.18 -1.05
C THR A 740 18.87 8.19 -1.63
N VAL A 741 18.71 8.18 -2.95
CA VAL A 741 17.53 8.74 -3.61
C VAL A 741 16.70 7.60 -4.18
N ILE A 742 15.42 7.59 -3.86
CA ILE A 742 14.44 6.70 -4.47
C ILE A 742 13.61 7.52 -5.46
N ILE A 743 13.62 7.08 -6.71
CA ILE A 743 12.82 7.66 -7.78
C ILE A 743 11.58 6.80 -7.97
N SER A 744 10.39 7.38 -7.81
CA SER A 744 9.14 6.77 -8.28
C SER A 744 8.72 7.43 -9.59
N ALA A 745 8.40 6.65 -10.61
CA ALA A 745 7.94 7.16 -11.90
C ALA A 745 6.46 6.85 -12.12
N ALA A 746 5.74 7.77 -12.76
CA ALA A 746 4.38 7.55 -13.23
C ALA A 746 4.16 8.16 -14.62
N ALA A 747 3.34 7.51 -15.44
CA ALA A 747 2.99 7.98 -16.78
C ALA A 747 1.61 7.46 -17.21
N ASN A 748 0.94 8.18 -18.11
CA ASN A 748 -0.29 7.72 -18.75
C ASN A 748 0.02 6.56 -19.71
N CYS A 749 -0.52 5.38 -19.41
CA CYS A 749 -0.49 4.20 -20.25
C CYS A 749 -1.69 4.20 -21.20
N THR A 750 -1.42 4.41 -22.50
CA THR A 750 -2.45 4.58 -23.53
C THR A 750 -3.20 3.30 -23.91
N ASP A 751 -2.63 2.14 -23.58
CA ASP A 751 -3.24 0.85 -23.84
C ASP A 751 -2.71 -0.23 -22.89
N ILE A 752 -3.42 -0.45 -21.79
CA ILE A 752 -3.05 -1.43 -20.76
C ILE A 752 -2.92 -2.87 -21.29
N THR A 753 -3.51 -3.17 -22.45
CA THR A 753 -3.49 -4.52 -23.04
C THR A 753 -2.18 -4.83 -23.78
N LYS A 754 -1.32 -3.83 -23.99
CA LYS A 754 -0.06 -3.96 -24.74
C LYS A 754 1.19 -3.93 -23.86
N ILE A 755 1.03 -3.99 -22.54
CA ILE A 755 2.16 -4.03 -21.61
C ILE A 755 2.96 -5.30 -21.86
N VAL A 756 4.27 -5.15 -22.06
CA VAL A 756 5.21 -6.26 -22.30
C VAL A 756 5.64 -6.90 -20.98
N GLU A 757 5.69 -8.22 -20.96
CA GLU A 757 6.11 -9.04 -19.80
C GLU A 757 7.54 -9.59 -20.02
N PRO A 758 8.27 -9.97 -18.95
CA PRO A 758 9.64 -10.48 -19.07
C PRO A 758 9.73 -11.95 -19.51
N THR A 759 8.65 -12.73 -19.37
CA THR A 759 8.69 -14.17 -19.66
C THR A 759 8.87 -14.44 -21.15
N LEU A 760 9.96 -15.14 -21.50
CA LEU A 760 10.29 -15.48 -22.87
C LEU A 760 9.20 -16.32 -23.53
N LYS A 761 9.01 -16.08 -24.83
CA LYS A 761 8.06 -16.79 -25.67
C LYS A 761 8.78 -17.86 -26.49
N LYS A 762 8.34 -19.11 -26.31
CA LYS A 762 8.93 -20.32 -26.94
C LYS A 762 8.98 -20.26 -28.48
N ASN A 763 8.04 -19.53 -29.11
CA ASN A 763 7.86 -19.47 -30.56
C ASN A 763 8.09 -18.06 -31.13
N ALA A 764 8.94 -17.24 -30.51
CA ALA A 764 9.29 -15.90 -30.98
C ALA A 764 10.76 -15.83 -31.44
N GLY A 765 11.21 -14.63 -31.84
CA GLY A 765 12.53 -14.38 -32.40
C GLY A 765 13.66 -14.37 -31.36
N SER A 766 14.79 -13.80 -31.79
CA SER A 766 16.03 -13.73 -31.02
C SER A 766 15.94 -12.76 -29.83
N ILE A 767 16.88 -12.92 -28.90
CA ILE A 767 17.04 -12.10 -27.72
C ILE A 767 18.19 -11.10 -27.96
N TYR A 768 17.96 -9.84 -27.63
CA TYR A 768 18.86 -8.72 -27.88
C TYR A 768 19.17 -7.95 -26.59
N TYR A 769 20.38 -7.41 -26.51
CA TYR A 769 20.86 -6.50 -25.47
C TYR A 769 21.01 -5.08 -26.03
N ILE A 770 20.49 -4.10 -25.29
CA ILE A 770 20.57 -2.66 -25.62
C ILE A 770 21.17 -1.92 -24.42
N ASN A 771 22.42 -1.45 -24.57
CA ASN A 771 23.13 -0.71 -23.52
C ASN A 771 22.61 0.73 -23.40
N LEU A 772 21.69 0.98 -22.47
CA LEU A 772 21.17 2.33 -22.22
C LEU A 772 22.19 3.23 -21.54
N SER A 773 23.08 2.69 -20.71
CA SER A 773 24.09 3.47 -19.99
C SER A 773 25.18 4.02 -20.91
N LYS A 774 25.47 3.30 -22.01
CA LYS A 774 26.60 3.56 -22.94
C LYS A 774 27.97 3.52 -22.26
N ASP A 775 28.02 3.02 -21.03
CA ASP A 775 29.22 2.81 -20.24
C ASP A 775 29.74 1.38 -20.41
N ASN A 776 30.98 1.15 -20.00
CA ASN A 776 31.61 -0.18 -19.96
C ASN A 776 31.05 -1.01 -18.79
N PHE A 777 31.21 -2.32 -18.85
CA PHE A 777 30.69 -3.30 -17.88
C PHE A 777 31.42 -3.19 -16.53
N LYS A 778 30.94 -2.34 -15.64
CA LYS A 778 31.55 -2.07 -14.33
C LYS A 778 30.84 -2.86 -13.23
N LEU A 779 31.58 -3.23 -12.20
CA LEU A 779 31.09 -4.08 -11.11
C LEU A 779 31.02 -3.37 -9.76
N GLY A 780 31.58 -2.17 -9.62
CA GLY A 780 31.47 -1.41 -8.37
C GLY A 780 30.01 -1.07 -8.06
N GLY A 781 29.65 -1.14 -6.79
CA GLY A 781 28.30 -0.85 -6.31
C GLY A 781 27.24 -1.91 -6.67
N SER A 782 27.64 -3.05 -7.23
CA SER A 782 26.72 -4.11 -7.64
C SER A 782 26.41 -5.10 -6.52
N SER A 783 25.33 -5.87 -6.69
CA SER A 783 25.02 -7.04 -5.88
C SER A 783 26.15 -8.09 -5.92
N PHE A 784 26.91 -8.15 -7.02
CA PHE A 784 28.10 -9.00 -7.11
C PHE A 784 29.25 -8.50 -6.21
N ALA A 785 29.50 -7.20 -6.17
CA ALA A 785 30.45 -6.62 -5.21
C ALA A 785 30.02 -6.91 -3.78
N GLN A 786 28.71 -6.83 -3.51
CA GLN A 786 28.14 -7.12 -2.19
C GLN A 786 28.41 -8.55 -1.73
N VAL A 787 28.20 -9.58 -2.57
CA VAL A 787 28.51 -10.97 -2.15
C VAL A 787 30.00 -11.22 -1.90
N LEU A 788 30.87 -10.38 -2.47
CA LEU A 788 32.31 -10.38 -2.22
C LEU A 788 32.72 -9.56 -0.98
N ASN A 789 31.77 -8.95 -0.27
CA ASN A 789 32.03 -8.01 0.82
C ASN A 789 32.90 -6.83 0.41
N LYS A 790 32.56 -6.25 -0.75
CA LYS A 790 33.25 -5.11 -1.34
C LYS A 790 32.25 -4.10 -1.91
N ILE A 791 32.74 -2.88 -2.08
CA ILE A 791 32.02 -1.82 -2.79
C ILE A 791 32.62 -1.62 -4.18
N GLY A 792 33.93 -1.72 -4.35
CA GLY A 792 34.62 -1.46 -5.63
C GLY A 792 34.86 0.03 -5.89
N GLN A 793 35.68 0.32 -6.91
CA GLN A 793 36.14 1.69 -7.22
C GLN A 793 35.44 2.32 -8.43
N GLU A 794 35.08 1.52 -9.43
CA GLU A 794 34.44 1.98 -10.65
C GLU A 794 32.98 1.55 -10.70
N VAL A 795 32.08 2.52 -10.74
CA VAL A 795 30.63 2.31 -10.81
C VAL A 795 30.06 2.71 -12.18
N PRO A 796 29.00 2.04 -12.66
CA PRO A 796 28.34 2.42 -13.91
C PRO A 796 27.55 3.72 -13.76
N THR A 797 27.38 4.45 -14.87
CA THR A 797 26.50 5.62 -14.96
C THR A 797 25.98 5.80 -16.39
N ILE A 798 25.00 6.68 -16.58
CA ILE A 798 24.50 7.03 -17.92
C ILE A 798 25.43 8.07 -18.51
N THR A 799 26.23 7.71 -19.51
CA THR A 799 27.21 8.60 -20.15
C THR A 799 26.62 9.41 -21.31
N ASP A 800 25.48 8.99 -21.86
CA ASP A 800 24.82 9.66 -22.99
C ASP A 800 23.29 9.70 -22.82
N ALA A 801 22.80 10.81 -22.27
CA ALA A 801 21.37 11.02 -22.04
C ALA A 801 20.56 11.14 -23.34
N ALA A 802 21.15 11.63 -24.42
CA ALA A 802 20.47 11.77 -25.71
C ALA A 802 20.25 10.39 -26.35
N TYR A 803 21.25 9.51 -26.30
CA TYR A 803 21.09 8.12 -26.71
C TYR A 803 20.05 7.40 -25.84
N PHE A 804 20.11 7.55 -24.51
CA PHE A 804 19.12 6.97 -23.59
C PHE A 804 17.70 7.34 -24.00
N LYS A 805 17.44 8.64 -24.21
CA LYS A 805 16.15 9.17 -24.64
C LYS A 805 15.69 8.58 -25.99
N ASN A 806 16.59 8.49 -26.96
CA ASN A 806 16.29 7.95 -28.29
C ASN A 806 15.99 6.45 -28.23
N ALA A 807 16.76 5.68 -27.46
CA ALA A 807 16.55 4.25 -27.25
C ALA A 807 15.22 3.98 -26.54
N PHE A 808 14.91 4.72 -25.48
CA PHE A 808 13.63 4.63 -24.78
C PHE A 808 12.46 4.82 -25.75
N ASN A 809 12.48 5.91 -26.54
CA ASN A 809 11.39 6.20 -27.46
C ASN A 809 11.32 5.19 -28.64
N ALA A 810 12.44 4.64 -29.09
CA ALA A 810 12.42 3.57 -30.09
C ALA A 810 11.75 2.29 -29.55
N ILE A 811 12.01 1.93 -28.30
CA ILE A 811 11.34 0.81 -27.63
C ILE A 811 9.84 1.10 -27.45
N GLN A 812 9.46 2.33 -27.07
CA GLN A 812 8.07 2.74 -26.99
C GLN A 812 7.31 2.58 -28.32
N GLU A 813 7.94 2.94 -29.45
CA GLU A 813 7.38 2.70 -30.79
C GLU A 813 7.17 1.19 -31.06
N LEU A 814 8.11 0.34 -30.63
CA LEU A 814 8.00 -1.12 -30.78
C LEU A 814 6.94 -1.74 -29.86
N VAL A 815 6.80 -1.25 -28.62
CA VAL A 815 5.74 -1.65 -27.68
C VAL A 815 4.36 -1.29 -28.26
N ALA A 816 4.19 -0.03 -28.70
CA ALA A 816 2.92 0.44 -29.27
C ALA A 816 2.48 -0.36 -30.51
N ASN A 817 3.45 -0.80 -31.32
CA ASN A 817 3.26 -1.61 -32.52
C ASN A 817 3.28 -3.13 -32.26
N GLU A 818 3.33 -3.56 -30.99
CA GLU A 818 3.32 -4.96 -30.57
C GLU A 818 4.44 -5.79 -31.25
N GLN A 819 5.66 -5.26 -31.38
CA GLN A 819 6.79 -5.93 -32.04
C GLN A 819 7.75 -6.64 -31.07
N ILE A 820 7.51 -6.51 -29.77
CA ILE A 820 8.29 -7.15 -28.70
C ILE A 820 7.50 -8.35 -28.17
N ALA A 821 8.16 -9.49 -28.04
CA ALA A 821 7.57 -10.72 -27.51
C ALA A 821 7.71 -10.80 -25.98
N ALA A 822 8.88 -10.40 -25.47
CA ALA A 822 9.19 -10.33 -24.05
C ALA A 822 10.26 -9.25 -23.80
N GLY A 823 10.31 -8.70 -22.59
CA GLY A 823 11.20 -7.60 -22.25
C GLY A 823 11.51 -7.47 -20.76
N HIS A 824 12.77 -7.28 -20.43
CA HIS A 824 13.25 -7.11 -19.06
C HIS A 824 14.42 -6.12 -19.03
N ASP A 825 14.57 -5.35 -17.96
CA ASP A 825 15.73 -4.50 -17.74
C ASP A 825 16.83 -5.22 -16.93
N ILE A 826 17.97 -4.54 -16.79
CA ILE A 826 19.06 -4.98 -15.91
C ILE A 826 19.01 -4.15 -14.63
N GLY A 827 18.66 -4.82 -13.53
CA GLY A 827 18.66 -4.28 -12.17
C GLY A 827 19.60 -5.04 -11.26
N SER A 828 19.18 -5.23 -10.00
CA SER A 828 19.95 -5.96 -8.98
C SER A 828 20.29 -7.39 -9.44
N GLY A 829 21.56 -7.77 -9.33
CA GLY A 829 22.07 -9.07 -9.78
C GLY A 829 22.61 -9.06 -11.21
N GLY A 830 22.39 -7.99 -11.97
CA GLY A 830 23.02 -7.76 -13.25
C GLY A 830 22.51 -8.63 -14.38
N LEU A 831 23.23 -8.60 -15.51
CA LEU A 831 22.81 -9.24 -16.77
C LEU A 831 22.43 -10.71 -16.61
N VAL A 832 23.22 -11.48 -15.85
CA VAL A 832 22.98 -12.91 -15.63
C VAL A 832 21.63 -13.13 -14.97
N THR A 833 21.28 -12.38 -13.94
CA THR A 833 19.98 -12.53 -13.25
C THR A 833 18.83 -12.22 -14.19
N SER A 834 18.87 -11.09 -14.91
CA SER A 834 17.79 -10.72 -15.85
C SER A 834 17.57 -11.81 -16.91
N LEU A 835 18.65 -12.36 -17.48
CA LEU A 835 18.55 -13.45 -18.46
C LEU A 835 17.97 -14.75 -17.88
N LEU A 836 18.26 -15.04 -16.62
CA LEU A 836 17.70 -16.18 -15.91
C LEU A 836 16.22 -15.98 -15.57
N GLU A 837 15.86 -14.82 -15.00
CA GLU A 837 14.50 -14.48 -14.61
C GLU A 837 13.51 -14.54 -15.79
N MET A 838 13.96 -14.14 -16.98
CA MET A 838 13.20 -14.27 -18.23
C MET A 838 12.80 -15.72 -18.58
N THR A 839 13.41 -16.74 -17.95
CA THR A 839 13.07 -18.18 -18.10
C THR A 839 12.28 -18.77 -16.94
N PHE A 840 12.17 -18.09 -15.79
CA PHE A 840 11.72 -18.71 -14.54
C PHE A 840 10.21 -18.96 -14.46
N ALA A 841 9.39 -18.14 -15.10
CA ALA A 841 7.94 -18.12 -14.89
C ALA A 841 7.16 -19.24 -15.62
N ASP A 842 7.84 -20.09 -16.38
CA ASP A 842 7.24 -21.22 -17.11
C ASP A 842 8.03 -22.52 -16.85
N VAL A 843 7.38 -23.65 -17.10
CA VAL A 843 7.99 -24.97 -17.16
C VAL A 843 8.48 -25.24 -18.58
N ASN A 844 9.60 -25.97 -18.72
CA ASN A 844 10.21 -26.26 -20.02
C ASN A 844 10.54 -25.01 -20.86
N LEU A 845 11.00 -23.93 -20.21
CA LEU A 845 11.47 -22.71 -20.86
C LEU A 845 12.95 -22.52 -20.55
N GLY A 846 13.79 -22.52 -21.58
CA GLY A 846 15.24 -22.36 -21.49
C GLY A 846 15.75 -21.37 -22.51
N ALA A 847 17.07 -21.15 -22.53
CA ALA A 847 17.70 -20.24 -23.48
C ALA A 847 19.19 -20.54 -23.71
N LYS A 848 19.69 -20.17 -24.89
CA LYS A 848 21.12 -20.17 -25.21
C LYS A 848 21.58 -18.73 -25.43
N TYR A 849 22.46 -18.26 -24.55
CA TYR A 849 23.04 -16.93 -24.59
C TYR A 849 24.50 -16.97 -25.05
N ASP A 850 24.84 -16.16 -26.05
CA ASP A 850 26.20 -15.88 -26.49
C ASP A 850 26.48 -14.38 -26.28
N LEU A 851 27.28 -14.08 -25.28
CA LEU A 851 27.64 -12.73 -24.86
C LEU A 851 28.89 -12.21 -25.58
N THR A 852 29.54 -13.02 -26.43
CA THR A 852 30.80 -12.66 -27.11
C THR A 852 30.65 -11.36 -27.92
N ALA A 853 29.47 -11.14 -28.51
CA ALA A 853 29.17 -9.94 -29.30
C ALA A 853 29.08 -8.64 -28.48
N LEU A 854 29.03 -8.74 -27.14
CA LEU A 854 29.15 -7.59 -26.24
C LEU A 854 30.57 -7.01 -26.19
N ASN A 855 31.57 -7.76 -26.68
CA ASN A 855 32.99 -7.38 -26.73
C ASN A 855 33.63 -7.11 -25.35
N GLU A 856 33.08 -7.71 -24.28
CA GLU A 856 33.73 -7.77 -22.96
C GLU A 856 34.40 -9.13 -22.78
N LYS A 857 35.73 -9.12 -22.63
CA LYS A 857 36.53 -10.34 -22.52
C LYS A 857 36.48 -10.94 -21.13
N ASP A 858 36.22 -10.12 -20.12
CA ASP A 858 36.04 -10.57 -18.75
C ASP A 858 34.62 -11.10 -18.56
N THR A 859 34.49 -12.42 -18.53
CA THR A 859 33.20 -13.10 -18.39
C THR A 859 32.47 -12.75 -17.09
N VAL A 860 33.18 -12.42 -16.01
CA VAL A 860 32.54 -11.98 -14.76
C VAL A 860 31.92 -10.59 -14.95
N LYS A 861 32.63 -9.66 -15.58
CA LYS A 861 32.06 -8.35 -15.94
C LYS A 861 30.87 -8.47 -16.88
N ALA A 862 30.98 -9.30 -17.92
CA ALA A 862 29.91 -9.52 -18.88
C ALA A 862 28.64 -10.05 -18.20
N LEU A 863 28.75 -10.95 -17.22
CA LEU A 863 27.62 -11.56 -16.52
C LEU A 863 27.04 -10.69 -15.40
N PHE A 864 27.89 -10.09 -14.55
CA PHE A 864 27.46 -9.56 -13.24
C PHE A 864 27.36 -8.03 -13.19
N ASN A 865 27.61 -7.33 -14.30
CA ASN A 865 27.42 -5.87 -14.35
C ASN A 865 25.95 -5.48 -14.13
N GLU A 866 25.75 -4.37 -13.43
CA GLU A 866 24.45 -3.73 -13.23
C GLU A 866 24.38 -2.42 -14.05
N ASN A 867 24.96 -2.44 -15.26
CA ASN A 867 24.78 -1.33 -16.19
C ASN A 867 23.32 -1.28 -16.64
N ILE A 868 22.70 -0.10 -16.58
CA ILE A 868 21.33 0.07 -17.08
C ILE A 868 21.27 -0.27 -18.56
N ALA A 869 20.46 -1.28 -18.89
CA ALA A 869 20.27 -1.81 -20.23
C ALA A 869 18.91 -2.52 -20.33
N LEU A 870 18.51 -2.85 -21.57
CA LEU A 870 17.29 -3.61 -21.85
C LEU A 870 17.62 -4.93 -22.54
N ILE A 871 16.92 -5.98 -22.14
CA ILE A 871 16.87 -7.28 -22.80
C ILE A 871 15.53 -7.39 -23.52
N VAL A 872 15.58 -7.59 -24.84
CA VAL A 872 14.40 -7.59 -25.70
C VAL A 872 14.35 -8.90 -26.47
N GLN A 873 13.25 -9.64 -26.37
CA GLN A 873 12.94 -10.71 -27.32
C GLN A 873 12.09 -10.15 -28.46
N ALA A 874 12.59 -10.26 -29.69
CA ALA A 874 11.85 -9.83 -30.87
C ALA A 874 10.68 -10.76 -31.17
N LYS A 875 9.58 -10.25 -31.73
CA LYS A 875 8.64 -11.11 -32.46
C LYS A 875 9.21 -11.54 -33.81
N ASP A 876 9.84 -10.59 -34.50
CA ASP A 876 10.54 -10.76 -35.76
C ASP A 876 11.87 -9.99 -35.73
N ASP A 877 12.98 -10.69 -36.00
CA ASP A 877 14.34 -10.16 -35.90
C ASP A 877 14.57 -8.98 -36.85
N ALA A 878 14.17 -9.12 -38.11
CA ALA A 878 14.45 -8.12 -39.15
C ALA A 878 13.68 -6.81 -38.88
N THR A 879 12.43 -6.92 -38.45
CA THR A 879 11.59 -5.77 -38.11
C THR A 879 12.17 -5.00 -36.93
N LEU A 880 12.60 -5.71 -35.87
CA LEU A 880 13.22 -5.09 -34.70
C LEU A 880 14.54 -4.40 -35.08
N GLU A 881 15.45 -5.13 -35.75
CA GLU A 881 16.76 -4.62 -36.16
C GLU A 881 16.63 -3.37 -37.05
N GLN A 882 15.71 -3.38 -38.02
CA GLN A 882 15.46 -2.23 -38.89
C GLN A 882 14.93 -1.02 -38.13
N ALA A 883 13.97 -1.22 -37.23
CA ALA A 883 13.36 -0.13 -36.45
C ALA A 883 14.38 0.54 -35.51
N LEU A 884 15.20 -0.26 -34.81
CA LEU A 884 16.24 0.25 -33.91
C LEU A 884 17.37 0.94 -34.68
N ALA A 885 17.84 0.35 -35.79
CA ALA A 885 18.86 0.95 -36.64
C ALA A 885 18.42 2.31 -37.22
N ALA A 886 17.15 2.44 -37.62
CA ALA A 886 16.59 3.70 -38.13
C ALA A 886 16.60 4.83 -37.09
N LYS A 887 16.68 4.50 -35.80
CA LYS A 887 16.77 5.44 -34.67
C LYS A 887 18.19 5.57 -34.11
N GLY A 888 19.18 4.93 -34.72
CA GLY A 888 20.56 4.91 -34.24
C GLY A 888 20.76 4.11 -32.95
N VAL A 889 19.84 3.19 -32.63
CA VAL A 889 19.90 2.35 -31.43
C VAL A 889 20.62 1.06 -31.77
N VAL A 890 21.76 0.83 -31.13
CA VAL A 890 22.52 -0.42 -31.25
C VAL A 890 21.85 -1.51 -30.41
N ALA A 891 21.43 -2.59 -31.06
CA ALA A 891 20.95 -3.81 -30.40
C ALA A 891 21.88 -4.97 -30.75
N VAL A 892 22.39 -5.64 -29.73
CA VAL A 892 23.31 -6.78 -29.89
C VAL A 892 22.51 -8.07 -29.74
N LYS A 893 22.48 -8.93 -30.75
CA LYS A 893 21.87 -10.25 -30.66
C LYS A 893 22.69 -11.13 -29.71
N ILE A 894 22.09 -11.57 -28.62
CA ILE A 894 22.78 -12.30 -27.55
C ILE A 894 22.17 -13.67 -27.24
N GLY A 895 21.04 -14.06 -27.82
CA GLY A 895 20.52 -15.39 -27.54
C GLY A 895 19.27 -15.84 -28.29
N THR A 896 18.87 -17.06 -28.00
CA THR A 896 17.69 -17.73 -28.56
C THR A 896 17.01 -18.58 -27.48
N VAL A 897 15.68 -18.72 -27.58
CA VAL A 897 14.89 -19.52 -26.63
C VAL A 897 14.98 -21.01 -26.97
N THR A 898 14.94 -21.86 -25.94
CA THR A 898 14.82 -23.32 -26.04
C THR A 898 13.62 -23.82 -25.27
N THR A 899 13.17 -25.04 -25.58
CA THR A 899 12.05 -25.71 -24.91
C THR A 899 12.51 -26.79 -23.93
N ASP A 900 13.80 -26.83 -23.60
CA ASP A 900 14.36 -27.66 -22.54
C ASP A 900 14.54 -26.84 -21.26
N GLU A 901 14.78 -27.52 -20.14
CA GLU A 901 14.93 -26.89 -18.81
C GLU A 901 16.36 -26.41 -18.54
N LYS A 902 17.04 -25.92 -19.58
CA LYS A 902 18.46 -25.52 -19.51
C LYS A 902 18.67 -24.12 -20.02
N VAL A 903 19.57 -23.43 -19.35
CA VAL A 903 20.12 -22.16 -19.80
C VAL A 903 21.63 -22.30 -19.96
N SER A 904 22.19 -21.77 -21.05
CA SER A 904 23.63 -21.80 -21.27
C SER A 904 24.16 -20.43 -21.63
N PHE A 905 25.33 -20.07 -21.10
CA PHE A 905 26.06 -18.85 -21.39
C PHE A 905 27.39 -19.17 -22.07
N THR A 906 27.70 -18.44 -23.13
CA THR A 906 29.00 -18.48 -23.80
C THR A 906 29.58 -17.08 -23.86
N ASN A 907 30.87 -16.92 -23.54
CA ASN A 907 31.61 -15.69 -23.79
C ASN A 907 33.03 -16.04 -24.25
N GLY A 908 33.31 -15.90 -25.54
CA GLY A 908 34.57 -16.36 -26.13
C GLY A 908 34.77 -17.85 -25.94
N SER A 909 35.75 -18.25 -25.11
CA SER A 909 36.04 -19.65 -24.79
C SER A 909 35.33 -20.18 -23.55
N ASP A 910 34.77 -19.29 -22.73
CA ASP A 910 34.10 -19.67 -21.48
C ASP A 910 32.68 -20.14 -21.78
N HIS A 911 32.26 -21.23 -21.11
CA HIS A 911 30.95 -21.82 -21.29
C HIS A 911 30.39 -22.33 -19.96
N PHE A 912 29.14 -21.96 -19.67
CA PHE A 912 28.40 -22.37 -18.49
C PHE A 912 27.02 -22.89 -18.89
N ALA A 913 26.51 -23.88 -18.17
CA ALA A 913 25.15 -24.38 -18.37
C ALA A 913 24.51 -24.70 -17.02
N PHE A 914 23.29 -24.24 -16.82
CA PHE A 914 22.54 -24.39 -15.57
C PHE A 914 21.17 -25.02 -15.84
N SER A 915 20.68 -25.77 -14.85
CA SER A 915 19.31 -26.28 -14.82
C SER A 915 18.39 -25.17 -14.35
N VAL A 916 17.43 -24.74 -15.18
CA VAL A 916 16.47 -23.66 -14.85
C VAL A 916 15.71 -23.98 -13.56
N PRO A 917 15.15 -25.19 -13.34
CA PRO A 917 14.53 -25.54 -12.07
C PRO A 917 15.45 -25.37 -10.86
N ALA A 918 16.72 -25.77 -10.96
CA ALA A 918 17.64 -25.73 -9.81
C ALA A 918 18.01 -24.29 -9.41
N ILE A 919 18.36 -23.44 -10.37
CA ILE A 919 18.68 -22.03 -10.08
C ILE A 919 17.45 -21.22 -9.66
N ARG A 920 16.27 -21.57 -10.18
CA ARG A 920 14.99 -20.98 -9.75
C ARG A 920 14.70 -21.34 -8.30
N ASP A 921 14.99 -22.58 -7.89
CA ASP A 921 14.87 -23.01 -6.49
C ASP A 921 15.86 -22.29 -5.57
N THR A 922 17.10 -22.03 -6.04
CA THR A 922 18.06 -21.18 -5.33
C THR A 922 17.52 -19.75 -5.17
N TRP A 923 16.99 -19.15 -6.24
CA TRP A 923 16.39 -17.81 -6.24
C TRP A 923 15.14 -17.70 -5.34
N MET A 924 14.34 -18.77 -5.25
CA MET A 924 13.16 -18.83 -4.37
C MET A 924 13.51 -19.03 -2.88
N LYS A 925 14.73 -19.51 -2.56
CA LYS A 925 15.09 -19.97 -1.22
C LYS A 925 14.94 -18.88 -0.15
N THR A 926 15.44 -17.67 -0.41
CA THR A 926 15.35 -16.54 0.53
C THR A 926 13.90 -16.16 0.81
N SER A 927 13.05 -16.17 -0.23
CA SER A 927 11.60 -15.94 -0.07
C SER A 927 10.96 -16.98 0.84
N TYR A 928 11.30 -18.26 0.64
CA TYR A 928 10.81 -19.35 1.49
C TYR A 928 11.20 -19.15 2.97
N LEU A 929 12.46 -18.82 3.25
CA LEU A 929 12.95 -18.61 4.61
C LEU A 929 12.26 -17.43 5.32
N LEU A 930 11.92 -16.37 4.58
CA LEU A 930 11.16 -15.24 5.10
C LEU A 930 9.68 -15.58 5.29
N ASP A 931 9.06 -16.29 4.35
CA ASP A 931 7.66 -16.72 4.45
C ASP A 931 7.43 -17.69 5.63
N GLN A 932 8.43 -18.50 5.98
CA GLN A 932 8.39 -19.33 7.21
C GLN A 932 8.16 -18.51 8.49
N LYS A 933 8.54 -17.22 8.51
CA LYS A 933 8.32 -16.32 9.66
C LYS A 933 6.94 -15.67 9.66
N GLN A 934 6.22 -15.74 8.54
CA GLN A 934 4.89 -15.14 8.36
C GLN A 934 3.76 -16.17 8.35
N THR A 935 4.10 -17.42 8.07
CA THR A 935 3.16 -18.49 7.81
C THR A 935 3.25 -19.58 8.88
N LYS A 936 2.12 -20.21 9.21
CA LYS A 936 2.05 -21.34 10.16
C LYS A 936 1.86 -22.68 9.42
N ASN A 937 1.84 -23.78 10.18
CA ASN A 937 1.53 -25.13 9.70
C ASN A 937 2.38 -25.60 8.52
N ASN A 938 3.65 -25.19 8.48
CA ASN A 938 4.63 -25.54 7.44
C ASN A 938 4.23 -25.12 6.00
N LYS A 939 3.22 -24.26 5.82
CA LYS A 939 2.72 -23.91 4.48
C LYS A 939 3.75 -23.17 3.60
N ALA A 940 4.73 -22.47 4.19
CA ALA A 940 5.85 -21.91 3.44
C ALA A 940 6.68 -23.00 2.72
N ALA A 941 6.89 -24.15 3.35
CA ALA A 941 7.60 -25.28 2.72
C ALA A 941 6.74 -25.93 1.62
N ASP A 942 5.44 -26.10 1.87
CA ASP A 942 4.50 -26.58 0.85
C ASP A 942 4.53 -25.64 -0.37
N ARG A 943 4.54 -24.31 -0.16
CA ARG A 943 4.68 -23.32 -1.24
C ARG A 943 5.92 -23.55 -2.07
N TYR A 944 7.06 -23.60 -1.40
CA TYR A 944 8.37 -23.75 -2.02
C TYR A 944 8.48 -25.05 -2.83
N ASN A 945 7.85 -26.13 -2.36
CA ASN A 945 7.87 -27.43 -3.04
C ASN A 945 6.85 -27.50 -4.19
N ASN A 946 5.68 -26.90 -4.04
CA ASN A 946 4.55 -27.16 -4.95
C ASN A 946 4.40 -26.13 -6.09
N TYR A 947 4.88 -24.88 -5.94
CA TYR A 947 4.61 -23.83 -6.95
C TYR A 947 5.00 -24.26 -8.37
N LYS A 948 6.10 -25.02 -8.51
CA LYS A 948 6.66 -25.52 -9.77
C LYS A 948 5.86 -26.67 -10.40
N GLU A 949 5.06 -27.36 -9.60
CA GLU A 949 4.21 -28.49 -10.01
C GLU A 949 2.75 -28.07 -10.27
N GLN A 950 2.43 -26.79 -10.08
CA GLN A 950 1.08 -26.24 -10.20
C GLN A 950 0.97 -25.16 -11.28
N PRO A 951 1.47 -25.37 -12.51
CA PRO A 951 1.33 -24.38 -13.56
C PRO A 951 -0.17 -24.14 -13.87
N LEU A 952 -0.52 -22.88 -14.07
CA LEU A 952 -1.86 -22.50 -14.50
C LEU A 952 -2.17 -23.11 -15.88
N ASN A 953 -3.24 -23.91 -15.93
CA ASN A 953 -3.75 -24.49 -17.15
C ASN A 953 -5.27 -24.27 -17.21
N PHE A 954 -5.77 -23.80 -18.34
CA PHE A 954 -7.15 -23.38 -18.49
C PHE A 954 -7.87 -24.18 -19.57
N SER A 955 -9.13 -24.50 -19.30
CA SER A 955 -10.05 -25.12 -20.25
C SER A 955 -11.30 -24.25 -20.32
N PHE A 956 -11.48 -23.54 -21.44
CA PHE A 956 -12.62 -22.64 -21.62
C PHE A 956 -13.84 -23.42 -22.12
N PRO A 957 -15.07 -22.99 -21.76
CA PRO A 957 -16.28 -23.62 -22.26
C PRO A 957 -16.42 -23.44 -23.79
N THR A 958 -16.91 -24.47 -24.48
CA THR A 958 -16.90 -24.53 -25.96
C THR A 958 -17.72 -23.44 -26.64
N GLN A 959 -18.75 -22.92 -25.97
CA GLN A 959 -19.65 -21.89 -26.50
C GLN A 959 -19.10 -20.47 -26.35
N PHE A 960 -18.02 -20.27 -25.57
CA PHE A 960 -17.51 -18.95 -25.26
C PHE A 960 -16.74 -18.33 -26.45
N ASP A 961 -17.20 -17.16 -26.88
CA ASP A 961 -16.67 -16.45 -28.05
C ASP A 961 -15.85 -15.19 -27.70
N GLY A 962 -15.70 -14.87 -26.41
CA GLY A 962 -14.90 -13.76 -25.93
C GLY A 962 -15.54 -12.38 -26.02
N LYS A 963 -16.80 -12.25 -26.47
CA LYS A 963 -17.43 -10.94 -26.68
C LYS A 963 -18.21 -10.44 -25.48
N LYS A 964 -18.31 -9.12 -25.35
CA LYS A 964 -19.22 -8.50 -24.36
C LYS A 964 -20.68 -8.88 -24.63
N PRO A 965 -21.50 -9.03 -23.57
CA PRO A 965 -22.92 -9.32 -23.72
C PRO A 965 -23.66 -8.19 -24.45
N VAL A 966 -24.63 -8.56 -25.29
CA VAL A 966 -25.47 -7.60 -26.02
C VAL A 966 -26.70 -7.28 -25.17
N VAL A 967 -26.84 -6.03 -24.75
CA VAL A 967 -28.01 -5.55 -23.99
C VAL A 967 -28.97 -4.82 -24.92
N ASP A 968 -30.22 -5.28 -24.99
CA ASP A 968 -31.28 -4.65 -25.76
C ASP A 968 -31.84 -3.43 -25.00
N ALA A 969 -31.39 -2.23 -25.39
CA ALA A 969 -31.82 -0.97 -24.78
C ALA A 969 -33.32 -0.67 -24.91
N SER A 970 -34.08 -1.41 -25.73
CA SER A 970 -35.54 -1.27 -25.83
C SER A 970 -36.31 -1.98 -24.72
N LYS A 971 -35.65 -2.88 -23.97
CA LYS A 971 -36.25 -3.61 -22.86
C LYS A 971 -35.82 -3.02 -21.51
N PRO A 972 -36.70 -3.06 -20.49
CA PRO A 972 -36.31 -2.66 -19.15
C PRO A 972 -35.24 -3.62 -18.61
N ARG A 973 -34.24 -3.06 -17.94
CA ARG A 973 -33.19 -3.83 -17.26
C ARG A 973 -33.74 -4.36 -15.93
N PRO A 974 -33.51 -5.64 -15.59
CA PRO A 974 -33.83 -6.13 -14.26
C PRO A 974 -33.04 -5.37 -13.18
N LYS A 975 -33.62 -5.23 -11.99
CA LYS A 975 -33.01 -4.49 -10.89
C LYS A 975 -32.14 -5.40 -10.04
N ALA A 976 -30.91 -4.97 -9.81
CA ALA A 976 -29.98 -5.59 -8.89
C ALA A 976 -29.55 -4.59 -7.81
N ALA A 977 -28.97 -5.09 -6.72
CA ALA A 977 -28.33 -4.25 -5.71
C ALA A 977 -27.03 -4.89 -5.24
N ILE A 978 -26.04 -4.04 -4.95
CA ILE A 978 -24.92 -4.47 -4.12
C ILE A 978 -25.24 -4.17 -2.66
N ILE A 979 -24.90 -5.09 -1.77
CA ILE A 979 -25.00 -4.91 -0.33
C ILE A 979 -23.59 -4.76 0.22
N ARG A 980 -23.32 -3.65 0.91
CA ARG A 980 -22.02 -3.36 1.53
C ARG A 980 -22.18 -2.80 2.94
N GLU A 981 -21.14 -2.98 3.76
CA GLU A 981 -21.01 -2.41 5.10
C GLU A 981 -19.75 -1.54 5.17
N LYS A 982 -19.58 -0.78 6.25
CA LYS A 982 -18.32 -0.10 6.53
C LYS A 982 -17.15 -1.11 6.51
N GLY A 983 -16.05 -0.73 5.87
CA GLY A 983 -14.89 -1.61 5.64
C GLY A 983 -15.00 -2.53 4.42
N SER A 984 -16.18 -2.67 3.80
CA SER A 984 -16.27 -3.27 2.45
C SER A 984 -15.48 -2.43 1.44
N ASN A 985 -14.89 -3.09 0.45
CA ASN A 985 -14.01 -2.42 -0.52
C ASN A 985 -14.10 -2.94 -1.97
N SER A 986 -15.00 -3.89 -2.24
CA SER A 986 -15.16 -4.51 -3.56
C SER A 986 -16.50 -4.16 -4.23
N GLU A 987 -17.09 -3.03 -3.86
CA GLU A 987 -18.46 -2.70 -4.24
C GLU A 987 -18.61 -2.36 -5.74
N ARG A 988 -17.60 -1.73 -6.35
CA ARG A 988 -17.72 -1.19 -7.71
C ARG A 988 -17.51 -2.23 -8.79
N GLU A 989 -16.58 -3.14 -8.60
CA GLU A 989 -16.31 -4.23 -9.54
C GLU A 989 -17.48 -5.23 -9.61
N VAL A 990 -18.13 -5.53 -8.48
CA VAL A 990 -19.36 -6.36 -8.48
C VAL A 990 -20.49 -5.62 -9.19
N ALA A 991 -20.71 -4.34 -8.87
CA ALA A 991 -21.73 -3.54 -9.54
C ALA A 991 -21.46 -3.41 -11.04
N ASN A 992 -20.19 -3.27 -11.45
CA ASN A 992 -19.81 -3.20 -12.85
C ASN A 992 -20.07 -4.52 -13.57
N ALA A 993 -19.80 -5.67 -12.93
CA ALA A 993 -20.13 -7.00 -13.46
C ALA A 993 -21.62 -7.13 -13.80
N MET A 994 -22.49 -6.78 -12.83
CA MET A 994 -23.94 -6.81 -13.00
C MET A 994 -24.40 -5.78 -14.05
N PHE A 995 -23.83 -4.57 -14.03
CA PHE A 995 -24.17 -3.54 -14.98
C PHE A 995 -23.79 -3.93 -16.43
N LEU A 996 -22.61 -4.52 -16.62
CA LEU A 996 -22.20 -5.02 -17.94
C LEU A 996 -23.10 -6.16 -18.43
N ALA A 997 -23.52 -7.05 -17.53
CA ALA A 997 -24.44 -8.13 -17.87
C ALA A 997 -25.85 -7.67 -18.26
N GLY A 998 -26.25 -6.45 -17.87
CA GLY A 998 -27.52 -5.83 -18.26
C GLY A 998 -28.47 -5.47 -17.12
N PHE A 999 -28.00 -5.35 -15.88
CA PHE A 999 -28.81 -4.96 -14.72
C PHE A 999 -28.76 -3.45 -14.41
N ASP A 1000 -29.86 -2.90 -13.89
CA ASP A 1000 -29.81 -1.63 -13.17
C ASP A 1000 -29.42 -1.89 -11.72
N VAL A 1001 -28.21 -1.48 -11.33
CA VAL A 1001 -27.61 -1.85 -10.04
C VAL A 1001 -27.72 -0.69 -9.06
N LYS A 1002 -28.27 -0.95 -7.87
CA LYS A 1002 -28.41 0.01 -6.76
C LYS A 1002 -27.28 -0.17 -5.73
N ASP A 1003 -26.68 0.92 -5.26
CA ASP A 1003 -25.77 0.91 -4.10
C ASP A 1003 -26.57 0.88 -2.79
N VAL A 1004 -26.50 -0.21 -2.02
CA VAL A 1004 -27.21 -0.35 -0.74
C VAL A 1004 -26.19 -0.54 0.38
N HIS A 1005 -26.04 0.48 1.21
CA HIS A 1005 -25.23 0.39 2.42
C HIS A 1005 -26.07 -0.20 3.56
N MET A 1006 -25.44 -0.89 4.52
CA MET A 1006 -26.15 -1.42 5.68
C MET A 1006 -26.92 -0.37 6.47
N THR A 1007 -26.44 0.87 6.52
CA THR A 1007 -27.17 2.00 7.13
C THR A 1007 -28.55 2.21 6.48
N ASP A 1008 -28.69 1.95 5.17
CA ASP A 1008 -29.94 2.09 4.45
C ASP A 1008 -30.96 1.02 4.86
N LEU A 1009 -30.52 -0.22 5.05
CA LEU A 1009 -31.35 -1.33 5.53
C LEU A 1009 -31.73 -1.17 7.01
N ILE A 1010 -30.77 -0.75 7.85
CA ILE A 1010 -30.95 -0.52 9.29
C ILE A 1010 -31.96 0.61 9.55
N SER A 1011 -31.87 1.70 8.78
CA SER A 1011 -32.81 2.82 8.89
C SER A 1011 -34.16 2.53 8.26
N GLY A 1012 -34.21 1.61 7.28
CA GLY A 1012 -35.40 1.29 6.49
C GLY A 1012 -35.59 2.20 5.27
N ARG A 1013 -34.52 2.86 4.80
CA ARG A 1013 -34.51 3.62 3.53
C ARG A 1013 -34.58 2.71 2.30
N GLU A 1014 -34.18 1.45 2.46
CA GLU A 1014 -34.28 0.39 1.45
C GLU A 1014 -34.84 -0.89 2.11
N THR A 1015 -35.66 -1.63 1.37
CA THR A 1015 -36.35 -2.86 1.83
C THR A 1015 -36.11 -4.07 0.91
N LEU A 1016 -35.43 -3.86 -0.22
CA LEU A 1016 -35.10 -4.85 -1.26
C LEU A 1016 -36.31 -5.42 -2.01
N GLU A 1017 -37.51 -4.85 -1.81
CA GLU A 1017 -38.76 -5.33 -2.42
C GLU A 1017 -38.74 -5.24 -3.95
N ASP A 1018 -38.07 -4.24 -4.54
CA ASP A 1018 -37.98 -4.05 -5.98
C ASP A 1018 -36.72 -4.65 -6.63
N ILE A 1019 -35.86 -5.29 -5.84
CA ILE A 1019 -34.58 -5.85 -6.28
C ILE A 1019 -34.74 -7.34 -6.60
N GLN A 1020 -34.23 -7.85 -7.71
CA GLN A 1020 -34.32 -9.29 -8.05
C GLN A 1020 -32.98 -10.03 -7.89
N PHE A 1021 -31.86 -9.30 -7.85
CA PHE A 1021 -30.53 -9.88 -7.65
C PHE A 1021 -29.72 -9.07 -6.65
N ILE A 1022 -29.21 -9.69 -5.59
CA ILE A 1022 -28.28 -9.04 -4.65
C ILE A 1022 -26.87 -9.62 -4.73
N GLY A 1023 -25.87 -8.75 -4.66
CA GLY A 1023 -24.46 -9.13 -4.46
C GLY A 1023 -23.95 -8.62 -3.12
N ALA A 1024 -23.66 -9.50 -2.18
CA ALA A 1024 -22.90 -9.14 -0.97
C ALA A 1024 -21.41 -9.12 -1.29
N VAL A 1025 -20.79 -7.96 -1.13
CA VAL A 1025 -19.47 -7.65 -1.70
C VAL A 1025 -18.32 -8.11 -0.79
N GLY A 1026 -17.12 -8.23 -1.36
CA GLY A 1026 -15.89 -8.49 -0.60
C GLY A 1026 -15.34 -7.27 0.15
N GLY A 1027 -14.36 -7.53 1.01
CA GLY A 1027 -13.65 -6.51 1.79
C GLY A 1027 -13.36 -6.98 3.21
N PHE A 1028 -13.20 -6.01 4.11
CA PHE A 1028 -12.86 -6.24 5.52
C PHE A 1028 -13.88 -5.53 6.40
N SER A 1029 -15.16 -5.94 6.32
CA SER A 1029 -16.20 -5.32 7.14
C SER A 1029 -15.82 -5.35 8.62
N ASN A 1030 -15.87 -4.20 9.28
CA ASN A 1030 -15.39 -4.03 10.66
C ASN A 1030 -13.92 -4.47 10.91
N SER A 1031 -13.04 -4.40 9.90
CA SER A 1031 -11.66 -4.92 9.95
C SER A 1031 -11.55 -6.43 10.27
N ASP A 1032 -12.62 -7.20 10.06
CA ASP A 1032 -12.76 -8.60 10.47
C ASP A 1032 -12.54 -8.85 11.98
N VAL A 1033 -12.66 -7.79 12.79
CA VAL A 1033 -12.59 -7.87 14.25
C VAL A 1033 -13.73 -8.74 14.78
N LEU A 1034 -13.39 -9.68 15.67
CA LEU A 1034 -14.30 -10.70 16.23
C LEU A 1034 -14.69 -11.84 15.25
N GLY A 1035 -14.03 -11.89 14.09
CA GLY A 1035 -14.24 -12.88 13.02
C GLY A 1035 -14.84 -12.21 11.78
N SER A 1036 -14.41 -12.64 10.60
CA SER A 1036 -14.78 -11.99 9.35
C SER A 1036 -16.29 -11.98 9.12
N ALA A 1037 -16.81 -10.83 8.67
CA ALA A 1037 -18.23 -10.56 8.45
C ALA A 1037 -19.14 -10.75 9.67
N LYS A 1038 -18.61 -11.06 10.86
CA LYS A 1038 -19.45 -11.33 12.04
C LYS A 1038 -20.17 -10.09 12.55
N GLY A 1039 -19.48 -8.94 12.55
CA GLY A 1039 -20.11 -7.65 12.84
C GLY A 1039 -21.22 -7.29 11.85
N TRP A 1040 -21.00 -7.58 10.57
CA TRP A 1040 -21.98 -7.39 9.50
C TRP A 1040 -23.19 -8.32 9.66
N ALA A 1041 -22.97 -9.61 9.97
CA ALA A 1041 -24.04 -10.55 10.29
C ALA A 1041 -24.85 -10.09 11.52
N GLY A 1042 -24.17 -9.61 12.56
CA GLY A 1042 -24.80 -9.04 13.75
C GLY A 1042 -25.73 -7.87 13.44
N ALA A 1043 -25.34 -6.99 12.51
CA ALA A 1043 -26.18 -5.87 12.05
C ALA A 1043 -27.48 -6.35 11.38
N PHE A 1044 -27.49 -7.49 10.69
CA PHE A 1044 -28.71 -8.12 10.17
C PHE A 1044 -29.50 -8.87 11.25
N MET A 1045 -28.84 -9.61 12.13
CA MET A 1045 -29.51 -10.46 13.12
C MET A 1045 -30.26 -9.65 14.18
N TYR A 1046 -29.69 -8.53 14.62
CA TYR A 1046 -30.19 -7.77 15.77
C TYR A 1046 -30.86 -6.44 15.40
N ASN A 1047 -30.99 -6.12 14.11
CA ASN A 1047 -31.83 -5.02 13.63
C ASN A 1047 -33.05 -5.56 12.89
N GLU A 1048 -34.25 -5.33 13.43
CA GLU A 1048 -35.51 -5.87 12.90
C GLU A 1048 -35.77 -5.51 11.43
N LYS A 1049 -35.48 -4.26 11.04
CA LYS A 1049 -35.73 -3.78 9.66
C LYS A 1049 -34.81 -4.46 8.66
N ALA A 1050 -33.51 -4.47 8.93
CA ALA A 1050 -32.53 -5.12 8.08
C ALA A 1050 -32.78 -6.63 7.97
N ASN A 1051 -33.11 -7.28 9.10
CA ASN A 1051 -33.46 -8.71 9.14
C ASN A 1051 -34.65 -9.02 8.24
N THR A 1052 -35.70 -8.22 8.36
CA THR A 1052 -36.96 -8.40 7.62
C THR A 1052 -36.75 -8.21 6.13
N ALA A 1053 -36.02 -7.17 5.72
CA ALA A 1053 -35.68 -6.92 4.32
C ALA A 1053 -34.96 -8.13 3.69
N LEU A 1054 -33.93 -8.66 4.38
CA LEU A 1054 -33.17 -9.80 3.88
C LEU A 1054 -34.01 -11.08 3.82
N LYS A 1055 -34.77 -11.41 4.87
CA LYS A 1055 -35.65 -12.59 4.88
C LYS A 1055 -36.71 -12.53 3.79
N ASN A 1056 -37.34 -11.38 3.60
CA ASN A 1056 -38.34 -11.19 2.55
C ASN A 1056 -37.71 -11.38 1.16
N PHE A 1057 -36.47 -10.92 0.95
CA PHE A 1057 -35.74 -11.13 -0.30
C PHE A 1057 -35.51 -12.62 -0.59
N PHE A 1058 -34.99 -13.39 0.37
CA PHE A 1058 -34.67 -14.82 0.19
C PHE A 1058 -35.92 -15.71 0.11
N ALA A 1059 -37.05 -15.29 0.70
CA ALA A 1059 -38.32 -16.03 0.64
C ALA A 1059 -38.96 -16.01 -0.76
N ARG A 1060 -38.67 -14.99 -1.57
CA ARG A 1060 -39.21 -14.88 -2.93
C ARG A 1060 -38.57 -15.91 -3.87
N GLN A 1061 -39.35 -16.34 -4.86
CA GLN A 1061 -38.93 -17.35 -5.85
C GLN A 1061 -38.33 -16.74 -7.11
N ASP A 1062 -38.44 -15.42 -7.30
CA ASP A 1062 -37.91 -14.66 -8.44
C ASP A 1062 -36.58 -13.98 -8.12
N THR A 1063 -35.91 -14.37 -7.03
CA THR A 1063 -34.67 -13.74 -6.56
C THR A 1063 -33.44 -14.64 -6.69
N LEU A 1064 -32.30 -13.97 -6.92
CA LEU A 1064 -30.95 -14.55 -6.91
C LEU A 1064 -30.07 -13.82 -5.90
N SER A 1065 -29.05 -14.49 -5.35
CA SER A 1065 -28.00 -13.81 -4.57
C SER A 1065 -26.61 -14.40 -4.83
N VAL A 1066 -25.60 -13.54 -4.69
CA VAL A 1066 -24.20 -13.96 -4.68
C VAL A 1066 -23.46 -13.32 -3.51
N GLY A 1067 -22.78 -14.13 -2.69
CA GLY A 1067 -21.86 -13.68 -1.65
C GLY A 1067 -20.42 -13.93 -2.09
N ILE A 1068 -19.61 -12.88 -2.21
CA ILE A 1068 -18.23 -12.96 -2.70
C ILE A 1068 -17.27 -12.58 -1.56
N CYS A 1069 -16.32 -13.46 -1.25
CA CYS A 1069 -15.32 -13.28 -0.19
C CYS A 1069 -15.97 -12.91 1.16
N ASN A 1070 -15.93 -11.64 1.60
CA ASN A 1070 -16.61 -11.19 2.82
C ASN A 1070 -18.13 -11.36 2.76
N GLY A 1071 -18.73 -11.25 1.57
CA GLY A 1071 -20.15 -11.60 1.36
C GLY A 1071 -20.43 -13.12 1.45
N CYS A 1072 -19.46 -13.97 1.11
CA CYS A 1072 -19.57 -15.42 1.33
C CYS A 1072 -19.56 -15.72 2.83
N GLN A 1073 -18.61 -15.14 3.57
CA GLN A 1073 -18.53 -15.23 5.02
C GLN A 1073 -19.83 -14.76 5.68
N LEU A 1074 -20.41 -13.64 5.22
CA LEU A 1074 -21.70 -13.15 5.70
C LEU A 1074 -22.83 -14.17 5.52
N PHE A 1075 -23.01 -14.72 4.31
CA PHE A 1075 -24.12 -15.63 4.03
C PHE A 1075 -23.96 -16.99 4.71
N MET A 1076 -22.72 -17.46 4.89
CA MET A 1076 -22.42 -18.64 5.70
C MET A 1076 -22.68 -18.38 7.19
N GLU A 1077 -22.35 -17.18 7.68
CA GLU A 1077 -22.59 -16.82 9.09
C GLU A 1077 -24.08 -16.66 9.41
N LEU A 1078 -24.86 -16.11 8.46
CA LEU A 1078 -26.32 -15.99 8.53
C LEU A 1078 -27.08 -17.29 8.19
N GLU A 1079 -26.36 -18.37 7.89
CA GLU A 1079 -26.91 -19.72 7.65
C GLU A 1079 -27.91 -19.76 6.46
N LEU A 1080 -27.63 -18.96 5.41
CA LEU A 1080 -28.55 -18.78 4.27
C LEU A 1080 -28.38 -19.81 3.14
N ILE A 1081 -27.29 -20.57 3.14
CA ILE A 1081 -26.92 -21.46 2.01
C ILE A 1081 -27.38 -22.90 2.23
N ASN A 1082 -27.25 -23.43 3.44
CA ASN A 1082 -27.72 -24.77 3.82
C ASN A 1082 -28.66 -24.69 5.04
N PRO A 1083 -29.78 -23.95 4.96
CA PRO A 1083 -30.68 -23.74 6.10
C PRO A 1083 -31.33 -25.03 6.64
N GLU A 1084 -31.26 -26.13 5.89
CA GLU A 1084 -31.76 -27.45 6.27
C GLU A 1084 -30.79 -28.28 7.14
N HIS A 1085 -29.53 -27.85 7.29
CA HIS A 1085 -28.53 -28.57 8.09
C HIS A 1085 -28.73 -28.34 9.59
N GLU A 1086 -28.51 -29.37 10.41
CA GLU A 1086 -28.52 -29.23 11.87
C GLU A 1086 -27.28 -28.50 12.39
N VAL A 1087 -26.12 -28.79 11.80
CA VAL A 1087 -24.85 -28.10 12.07
C VAL A 1087 -24.40 -27.40 10.79
N HIS A 1088 -24.47 -26.08 10.79
CA HIS A 1088 -24.12 -25.27 9.63
C HIS A 1088 -22.61 -25.21 9.41
N GLY A 1089 -22.21 -25.23 8.14
CA GLY A 1089 -20.83 -24.93 7.74
C GLY A 1089 -20.45 -23.49 8.08
N LYS A 1090 -19.16 -23.25 8.32
CA LYS A 1090 -18.63 -21.94 8.67
C LYS A 1090 -17.35 -21.64 7.89
N MET A 1091 -17.02 -20.35 7.79
CA MET A 1091 -15.73 -19.91 7.27
C MET A 1091 -14.72 -19.81 8.42
N GLN A 1092 -13.50 -20.29 8.21
CA GLN A 1092 -12.42 -20.27 9.19
C GLN A 1092 -11.15 -19.63 8.59
N HIS A 1093 -10.20 -19.31 9.47
CA HIS A 1093 -8.85 -18.92 9.06
C HIS A 1093 -8.24 -19.93 8.09
N ASN A 1094 -7.51 -19.40 7.11
CA ASN A 1094 -6.68 -20.22 6.23
C ASN A 1094 -5.73 -21.08 7.06
N GLU A 1095 -5.39 -22.27 6.56
CA GLU A 1095 -4.38 -23.11 7.22
C GLU A 1095 -3.00 -22.44 7.34
N SER A 1096 -2.68 -21.48 6.47
CA SER A 1096 -1.44 -20.69 6.55
C SER A 1096 -1.44 -19.70 7.73
N GLN A 1097 -2.61 -19.40 8.32
CA GLN A 1097 -2.80 -18.32 9.32
C GLN A 1097 -2.35 -16.94 8.83
N LYS A 1098 -2.35 -16.76 7.51
CA LYS A 1098 -1.90 -15.56 6.80
C LYS A 1098 -2.96 -15.19 5.75
N HIS A 1099 -3.09 -13.89 5.45
CA HIS A 1099 -3.83 -13.45 4.26
C HIS A 1099 -3.16 -14.02 3.02
N GLU A 1100 -3.95 -14.61 2.12
CA GLU A 1100 -3.47 -15.16 0.86
C GLU A 1100 -4.06 -14.37 -0.28
N SER A 1101 -3.20 -13.84 -1.15
CA SER A 1101 -3.57 -13.13 -2.36
C SER A 1101 -2.83 -13.74 -3.55
N ILE A 1102 -3.55 -14.52 -4.36
CA ILE A 1102 -3.00 -15.28 -5.48
C ILE A 1102 -3.95 -15.29 -6.68
N PHE A 1103 -3.39 -15.41 -7.87
CA PHE A 1103 -4.14 -15.80 -9.05
C PHE A 1103 -3.99 -17.31 -9.23
N THR A 1104 -5.09 -18.04 -9.10
CA THR A 1104 -5.14 -19.51 -9.18
C THR A 1104 -6.17 -19.93 -10.22
N SER A 1105 -6.51 -21.21 -10.28
CA SER A 1105 -7.60 -21.71 -11.12
C SER A 1105 -8.57 -22.57 -10.33
N VAL A 1106 -9.82 -22.58 -10.78
CA VAL A 1106 -10.90 -23.43 -10.26
C VAL A 1106 -11.51 -24.25 -11.37
N THR A 1107 -11.93 -25.47 -11.06
CA THR A 1107 -12.67 -26.34 -11.96
C THR A 1107 -14.14 -26.37 -11.55
N ILE A 1108 -15.01 -25.94 -12.47
CA ILE A 1108 -16.45 -25.87 -12.25
C ILE A 1108 -17.02 -27.27 -12.41
N GLN A 1109 -17.64 -27.79 -11.36
CA GLN A 1109 -18.21 -29.14 -11.32
C GLN A 1109 -19.56 -29.20 -12.05
N GLU A 1110 -20.10 -30.41 -12.26
CA GLU A 1110 -21.53 -30.55 -12.54
C GLU A 1110 -22.32 -29.98 -11.36
N ASN A 1111 -23.25 -29.06 -11.63
CA ASN A 1111 -23.94 -28.29 -10.60
C ASN A 1111 -25.32 -27.82 -11.06
N ASN A 1112 -26.13 -27.34 -10.12
CA ASN A 1112 -27.45 -26.74 -10.34
C ASN A 1112 -27.44 -25.19 -10.21
N SER A 1113 -26.26 -24.56 -10.06
CA SER A 1113 -26.17 -23.10 -9.91
C SER A 1113 -26.68 -22.40 -11.16
N ILE A 1114 -27.60 -21.46 -10.98
CA ILE A 1114 -28.11 -20.65 -12.10
C ILE A 1114 -26.99 -19.85 -12.73
N MET A 1115 -26.16 -19.20 -11.91
CA MET A 1115 -25.03 -18.41 -12.40
C MET A 1115 -24.00 -19.28 -13.11
N LEU A 1116 -23.62 -20.44 -12.58
CA LEU A 1116 -22.42 -21.16 -13.06
C LEU A 1116 -22.69 -22.43 -13.88
N SER A 1117 -23.95 -22.80 -14.11
CA SER A 1117 -24.31 -24.04 -14.83
C SER A 1117 -23.75 -24.14 -16.25
N THR A 1118 -23.69 -23.04 -17.02
CA THR A 1118 -23.14 -23.06 -18.40
C THR A 1118 -21.62 -23.20 -18.44
N LEU A 1119 -20.94 -23.02 -17.30
CA LEU A 1119 -19.48 -23.11 -17.17
C LEU A 1119 -19.00 -24.48 -16.69
N LYS A 1120 -19.90 -25.44 -16.45
CA LYS A 1120 -19.53 -26.78 -15.98
C LYS A 1120 -18.48 -27.46 -16.87
N GLY A 1121 -17.51 -28.14 -16.24
CA GLY A 1121 -16.39 -28.80 -16.91
C GLY A 1121 -15.27 -27.86 -17.37
N SER A 1122 -15.41 -26.54 -17.21
CA SER A 1122 -14.33 -25.58 -17.47
C SER A 1122 -13.36 -25.48 -16.29
N THR A 1123 -12.11 -25.11 -16.59
CA THR A 1123 -11.08 -24.74 -15.61
C THR A 1123 -10.64 -23.33 -15.93
N LEU A 1124 -10.94 -22.39 -15.02
CA LEU A 1124 -10.83 -20.96 -15.27
C LEU A 1124 -9.93 -20.31 -14.23
N GLY A 1125 -9.14 -19.32 -14.65
CA GLY A 1125 -8.31 -18.50 -13.78
C GLY A 1125 -9.15 -17.53 -12.95
N VAL A 1126 -8.82 -17.36 -11.67
CA VAL A 1126 -9.57 -16.51 -10.75
C VAL A 1126 -8.66 -15.95 -9.65
N TRP A 1127 -8.95 -14.73 -9.23
CA TRP A 1127 -8.29 -14.12 -8.08
C TRP A 1127 -8.82 -14.65 -6.76
N VAL A 1128 -7.92 -14.82 -5.80
CA VAL A 1128 -8.23 -15.08 -4.40
C VAL A 1128 -7.51 -14.02 -3.56
N SER A 1129 -8.20 -13.44 -2.56
CA SER A 1129 -7.63 -12.48 -1.61
C SER A 1129 -8.38 -12.57 -0.28
N HIS A 1130 -7.92 -13.39 0.67
CA HIS A 1130 -8.56 -13.55 1.99
C HIS A 1130 -7.62 -14.15 3.05
N GLY A 1131 -7.86 -13.85 4.33
CA GLY A 1131 -7.25 -14.54 5.49
C GLY A 1131 -8.14 -15.59 6.16
N GLU A 1132 -9.43 -15.56 5.88
CA GLU A 1132 -10.47 -16.43 6.49
C GLU A 1132 -11.36 -17.08 5.42
N GLY A 1133 -10.75 -17.77 4.46
CA GLY A 1133 -11.47 -18.38 3.33
C GLY A 1133 -11.67 -19.89 3.42
N LYS A 1134 -11.33 -20.54 4.53
CA LYS A 1134 -11.47 -21.99 4.66
C LYS A 1134 -12.95 -22.36 4.86
N PHE A 1135 -13.54 -23.07 3.90
CA PHE A 1135 -14.82 -23.75 4.11
C PHE A 1135 -14.62 -24.90 5.10
N ASN A 1136 -15.22 -24.80 6.28
CA ASN A 1136 -15.28 -25.86 7.28
C ASN A 1136 -16.70 -26.44 7.29
N LEU A 1137 -16.84 -27.65 6.74
CA LEU A 1137 -18.09 -28.29 6.36
C LEU A 1137 -18.28 -29.60 7.16
N PRO A 1138 -19.12 -29.61 8.21
CA PRO A 1138 -19.21 -30.74 9.15
C PRO A 1138 -19.92 -31.99 8.61
N GLU A 1139 -20.71 -31.87 7.54
CA GLU A 1139 -21.40 -33.00 6.92
C GLU A 1139 -20.54 -33.67 5.84
N THR A 1140 -21.02 -34.78 5.26
CA THR A 1140 -20.35 -35.42 4.13
C THR A 1140 -20.51 -34.62 2.83
N GLU A 1141 -19.57 -34.76 1.90
CA GLU A 1141 -19.55 -33.98 0.64
C GLU A 1141 -20.87 -34.02 -0.14
N ASP A 1142 -21.56 -35.17 -0.16
CA ASP A 1142 -22.84 -35.37 -0.88
C ASP A 1142 -24.00 -34.53 -0.31
N LYS A 1143 -23.82 -33.90 0.85
CA LYS A 1143 -24.78 -32.96 1.45
C LYS A 1143 -24.60 -31.53 0.96
N TYR A 1144 -23.53 -31.24 0.23
CA TYR A 1144 -23.21 -29.89 -0.23
C TYR A 1144 -23.31 -29.78 -1.75
N ASN A 1145 -23.92 -28.70 -2.25
CA ASN A 1145 -23.91 -28.39 -3.68
C ASN A 1145 -22.64 -27.61 -4.04
N ILE A 1146 -21.51 -28.31 -4.04
CA ILE A 1146 -20.20 -27.73 -4.41
C ILE A 1146 -20.20 -27.41 -5.90
N VAL A 1147 -20.06 -26.13 -6.24
CA VAL A 1147 -20.13 -25.63 -7.62
C VAL A 1147 -18.75 -25.62 -8.28
N ALA A 1148 -17.71 -25.27 -7.53
CA ALA A 1148 -16.34 -25.26 -8.03
C ALA A 1148 -15.33 -25.66 -6.95
N LYS A 1149 -14.28 -26.33 -7.37
CA LYS A 1149 -13.13 -26.72 -6.56
C LYS A 1149 -11.86 -26.07 -7.08
N TYR A 1150 -10.85 -25.85 -6.24
CA TYR A 1150 -9.53 -25.43 -6.73
C TYR A 1150 -8.95 -26.48 -7.69
N ALA A 1151 -8.27 -26.05 -8.75
CA ALA A 1151 -7.78 -26.98 -9.78
C ALA A 1151 -6.71 -27.96 -9.25
N TYR A 1152 -5.95 -27.53 -8.24
CA TYR A 1152 -5.03 -28.37 -7.48
C TYR A 1152 -5.43 -28.35 -6.01
N GLU A 1153 -5.35 -29.50 -5.34
CA GLU A 1153 -5.75 -29.65 -3.92
C GLU A 1153 -4.69 -29.11 -2.95
N ALA A 1154 -3.41 -29.09 -3.34
CA ALA A 1154 -2.32 -28.71 -2.47
C ALA A 1154 -2.09 -27.18 -2.46
N TYR A 1155 -1.61 -26.66 -1.33
CA TYR A 1155 -1.16 -25.27 -1.19
C TYR A 1155 0.04 -24.99 -2.11
N PRO A 1156 0.13 -23.82 -2.77
CA PRO A 1156 -0.73 -22.64 -2.60
C PRO A 1156 -1.95 -22.57 -3.51
N ALA A 1157 -2.08 -23.41 -4.54
CA ALA A 1157 -3.20 -23.34 -5.48
C ALA A 1157 -4.58 -23.49 -4.80
N ASN A 1158 -4.70 -24.36 -3.79
CA ASN A 1158 -5.70 -24.23 -2.73
C ASN A 1158 -5.09 -23.38 -1.58
N PRO A 1159 -5.49 -22.10 -1.45
CA PRO A 1159 -4.83 -21.17 -0.54
C PRO A 1159 -5.24 -21.34 0.92
N ASN A 1160 -6.36 -22.01 1.20
CA ASN A 1160 -7.00 -21.96 2.51
C ASN A 1160 -7.19 -23.33 3.18
N GLY A 1161 -7.06 -24.43 2.44
CA GLY A 1161 -7.25 -25.79 2.96
C GLY A 1161 -8.71 -26.15 3.19
N SER A 1162 -9.62 -25.62 2.38
CA SER A 1162 -11.06 -25.89 2.45
C SER A 1162 -11.41 -27.38 2.33
N ASP A 1163 -12.42 -27.81 3.08
CA ASP A 1163 -12.97 -29.16 3.01
C ASP A 1163 -13.44 -29.47 1.58
N PHE A 1164 -13.17 -30.70 1.14
CA PHE A 1164 -13.45 -31.21 -0.21
C PHE A 1164 -12.81 -30.38 -1.34
N ASN A 1165 -11.81 -29.55 -1.01
CA ASN A 1165 -11.17 -28.60 -1.92
C ASN A 1165 -12.15 -27.53 -2.48
N THR A 1166 -13.18 -27.19 -1.69
CA THR A 1166 -14.27 -26.28 -2.07
C THR A 1166 -13.76 -24.85 -2.29
N ALA A 1167 -14.19 -24.24 -3.40
CA ALA A 1167 -13.98 -22.82 -3.67
C ALA A 1167 -15.31 -22.04 -3.80
N MET A 1168 -16.36 -22.70 -4.29
CA MET A 1168 -17.70 -22.12 -4.52
C MET A 1168 -18.79 -23.16 -4.20
N MET A 1169 -19.90 -22.72 -3.62
CA MET A 1169 -21.04 -23.56 -3.22
C MET A 1169 -22.35 -22.79 -3.40
N CYS A 1170 -23.46 -23.49 -3.66
CA CYS A 1170 -24.79 -22.88 -3.68
C CYS A 1170 -25.80 -23.62 -2.81
N ASP A 1171 -26.97 -22.99 -2.63
CA ASP A 1171 -28.12 -23.63 -1.98
C ASP A 1171 -28.72 -24.74 -2.86
N THR A 1172 -29.66 -25.50 -2.29
CA THR A 1172 -30.33 -26.61 -2.99
C THR A 1172 -31.15 -26.16 -4.20
N THR A 1173 -31.58 -24.90 -4.26
CA THR A 1173 -32.30 -24.36 -5.42
C THR A 1173 -31.37 -23.86 -6.54
N GLY A 1174 -30.08 -23.65 -6.23
CA GLY A 1174 -29.09 -23.10 -7.15
C GLY A 1174 -29.19 -21.57 -7.35
N ARG A 1175 -30.06 -20.87 -6.60
CA ARG A 1175 -30.32 -19.42 -6.71
C ARG A 1175 -29.38 -18.57 -5.86
N HIS A 1176 -28.83 -19.15 -4.79
CA HIS A 1176 -28.04 -18.45 -3.79
C HIS A 1176 -26.63 -19.03 -3.79
N LEU A 1177 -25.68 -18.27 -4.34
CA LEU A 1177 -24.30 -18.69 -4.56
C LEU A 1177 -23.37 -18.01 -3.56
N VAL A 1178 -22.39 -18.76 -3.06
CA VAL A 1178 -21.28 -18.22 -2.27
C VAL A 1178 -19.95 -18.66 -2.85
N MET A 1179 -18.97 -17.76 -2.81
CA MET A 1179 -17.62 -18.01 -3.30
C MET A 1179 -16.59 -17.21 -2.53
N MET A 1180 -15.43 -17.82 -2.25
CA MET A 1180 -14.28 -17.08 -1.74
C MET A 1180 -13.41 -16.44 -2.83
N PRO A 1181 -13.27 -17.01 -4.04
CA PRO A 1181 -12.63 -16.33 -5.16
C PRO A 1181 -13.44 -15.13 -5.67
N HIS A 1182 -12.76 -14.20 -6.33
CA HIS A 1182 -13.32 -12.96 -6.89
C HIS A 1182 -13.47 -13.05 -8.42
N ILE A 1183 -14.62 -13.53 -8.91
CA ILE A 1183 -14.90 -13.61 -10.37
C ILE A 1183 -15.12 -12.23 -11.00
N GLU A 1184 -15.60 -11.26 -10.21
CA GLU A 1184 -15.82 -9.87 -10.62
C GLU A 1184 -14.49 -9.13 -10.86
N ARG A 1185 -13.42 -9.56 -10.18
CA ARG A 1185 -12.05 -9.08 -10.42
C ARG A 1185 -11.36 -9.85 -11.54
N SER A 1186 -12.08 -10.74 -12.24
CA SER A 1186 -11.57 -11.58 -13.33
C SER A 1186 -12.44 -11.48 -14.59
N LEU A 1187 -13.20 -10.40 -14.78
CA LEU A 1187 -14.11 -10.22 -15.93
C LEU A 1187 -13.48 -9.92 -17.28
N PHE A 1188 -12.28 -9.34 -17.34
CA PHE A 1188 -11.63 -8.98 -18.61
C PHE A 1188 -10.35 -9.77 -18.81
N GLN A 1189 -9.91 -9.92 -20.06
CA GLN A 1189 -8.62 -10.56 -20.36
C GLN A 1189 -7.46 -9.92 -19.59
N TRP A 1190 -7.43 -8.59 -19.50
CA TRP A 1190 -6.37 -7.85 -18.79
C TRP A 1190 -6.48 -7.93 -17.26
N HIS A 1191 -7.59 -8.44 -16.70
CA HIS A 1191 -7.68 -8.75 -15.27
C HIS A 1191 -6.89 -10.00 -14.89
N TRP A 1192 -6.68 -10.92 -15.83
CA TRP A 1192 -6.06 -12.20 -15.55
C TRP A 1192 -4.55 -12.02 -15.55
N ALA A 1193 -3.91 -12.41 -14.45
CA ALA A 1193 -2.44 -12.36 -14.34
C ALA A 1193 -1.73 -13.35 -15.29
N ASN A 1194 -2.47 -14.30 -15.87
CA ASN A 1194 -2.03 -15.16 -16.96
C ASN A 1194 -3.24 -15.50 -17.83
N TYR A 1195 -3.12 -15.40 -19.14
CA TYR A 1195 -4.20 -15.67 -20.09
C TYR A 1195 -3.71 -16.57 -21.24
N PRO A 1196 -4.55 -17.45 -21.81
CA PRO A 1196 -4.14 -18.27 -22.94
C PRO A 1196 -3.62 -17.44 -24.13
N GLU A 1197 -2.48 -17.84 -24.68
CA GLU A 1197 -1.86 -17.14 -25.81
C GLU A 1197 -2.73 -17.16 -27.07
N GLY A 1198 -2.59 -16.12 -27.90
CA GLY A 1198 -3.28 -16.01 -29.20
C GLY A 1198 -4.75 -15.59 -29.14
N ARG A 1199 -5.32 -15.42 -27.94
CA ARG A 1199 -6.70 -14.93 -27.74
C ARG A 1199 -6.76 -13.40 -27.66
N LYS A 1200 -7.90 -12.84 -28.09
CA LYS A 1200 -8.22 -11.40 -28.02
C LYS A 1200 -9.67 -11.24 -27.57
N ASP A 1201 -9.92 -11.58 -26.32
CA ASP A 1201 -11.26 -11.55 -25.75
C ASP A 1201 -11.55 -10.20 -25.09
N GLU A 1202 -12.76 -9.68 -25.29
CA GLU A 1202 -13.24 -8.44 -24.67
C GLU A 1202 -13.63 -8.65 -23.20
N VAL A 1203 -14.04 -9.86 -22.85
CA VAL A 1203 -14.39 -10.34 -21.50
C VAL A 1203 -13.84 -11.75 -21.33
N SER A 1204 -13.71 -12.23 -20.09
CA SER A 1204 -13.39 -13.62 -19.78
C SER A 1204 -14.67 -14.47 -19.69
N PRO A 1205 -14.54 -15.82 -19.59
CA PRO A 1205 -15.71 -16.69 -19.39
C PRO A 1205 -16.52 -16.38 -18.13
N TRP A 1206 -15.98 -15.67 -17.14
CA TRP A 1206 -16.71 -15.32 -15.92
C TRP A 1206 -17.89 -14.36 -16.15
N MET A 1207 -17.91 -13.63 -17.27
CA MET A 1207 -19.04 -12.75 -17.62
C MET A 1207 -20.34 -13.55 -17.80
N GLU A 1208 -20.26 -14.79 -18.28
CA GLU A 1208 -21.41 -15.70 -18.43
C GLU A 1208 -22.17 -15.89 -17.12
N ALA A 1209 -21.48 -15.84 -15.97
CA ALA A 1209 -22.11 -16.01 -14.67
C ALA A 1209 -23.21 -14.98 -14.40
N PHE A 1210 -22.94 -13.73 -14.76
CA PHE A 1210 -23.85 -12.61 -14.59
C PHE A 1210 -24.89 -12.55 -15.71
N VAL A 1211 -24.54 -12.98 -16.93
CA VAL A 1211 -25.48 -13.11 -18.05
C VAL A 1211 -26.55 -14.16 -17.74
N ASN A 1212 -26.14 -15.35 -17.25
CA ASN A 1212 -27.05 -16.41 -16.83
C ASN A 1212 -28.05 -15.92 -15.76
N ALA A 1213 -27.58 -15.12 -14.80
CA ALA A 1213 -28.45 -14.50 -13.79
C ALA A 1213 -29.52 -13.59 -14.43
N ARG A 1214 -29.12 -12.75 -15.39
CA ARG A 1214 -30.06 -11.86 -16.11
C ARG A 1214 -31.09 -12.66 -16.88
N GLU A 1215 -30.65 -13.63 -17.66
CA GLU A 1215 -31.52 -14.45 -18.51
C GLU A 1215 -32.55 -15.24 -17.69
N TRP A 1216 -32.13 -15.78 -16.54
CA TRP A 1216 -33.05 -16.47 -15.63
C TRP A 1216 -34.13 -15.53 -15.08
N ILE A 1217 -33.75 -14.30 -14.68
CA ILE A 1217 -34.70 -13.29 -14.17
C ILE A 1217 -35.66 -12.85 -15.27
N GLU A 1218 -35.16 -12.56 -16.48
CA GLU A 1218 -36.00 -12.19 -17.63
C GLU A 1218 -36.99 -13.31 -17.99
N ALA A 1219 -36.55 -14.57 -17.95
CA ALA A 1219 -37.40 -15.72 -18.20
C ALA A 1219 -38.49 -15.90 -17.13
N ASN A 1220 -38.23 -15.52 -15.87
CA ASN A 1220 -39.25 -15.54 -14.82
C ASN A 1220 -40.20 -14.35 -14.90
N ASN A 1221 -39.72 -13.16 -15.25
CA ASN A 1221 -40.56 -11.98 -15.47
C ASN A 1221 -41.53 -12.13 -16.65
N ALA A 1222 -41.22 -13.03 -17.59
CA ALA A 1222 -42.06 -13.35 -18.75
C ALA A 1222 -43.15 -14.41 -18.45
N LYS A 1223 -43.07 -15.13 -17.33
CA LYS A 1223 -44.09 -16.09 -16.87
C LYS A 1223 -45.15 -15.39 -16.04
#